data_AF-A0A524DNW9-F1
#
_entry.id   AF-A0A524DNW9-F1
#
_cell.length_a   1.000
_cell.length_b   1.000
_cell.length_c   1.000
_cell.angle_alpha   90.00
_cell.angle_beta   90.00
_cell.angle_gamma   90.00
#
_symmetry.space_group_name_H-M   'P 1'
#
loop_
_entity.id
_entity.type
_entity.pdbx_description
1 polymer ?
#
loop_
_entity_poly.entity_id
_entity_poly.type
_entity_poly.pdbx_seq_one_letter_code
_entity_poly.pdbx_strand_id
1 'polypeptide(L)'
;MKAYTNVSRKTVGEDRVAICPNYGCGFMIRIKPLKFRFFGFGRYPKCNKHHIPLVYVDEMIGDFVDAALACLFDKAGLPSPKLLKSVRSRFPQEIESFVKGWVYCITIGRGSPLVSRYMNSISNAYLKQLTKKQIRAIKKGEDSNINLVYKAIKNGMDEISIQYTRILKYLRVHSEIVSKPENLKPLSKDLRKHLNEWEKLMLKSNEKLIISENKSEMSLEEIKHNYDQILNVGICRCLLGLNPETKENKRARLSAFDRFSVYSDFLSENITEKFNKSDIQTLYSDIDPINKSTYNMSLNRIREYLRNLDWESLTKDWTILHREHHAQPYKKLLLDPHKDPSNENPLWKHEIWLKRVYADKRYKFSDSLINQITGIARTTIKRYRDKFNISNIYNNTIQKTNLSKELIEKREDIRNYKWEQNINWTLSIGNPVRLIDLNPNEYCSLENPLYKHKAWLERVYEDEDLNLNGVEIAKICGLKDQKPISYWRKRFGIPKKRKGIFIDKQGHKLFLTPNSYIHPQRGRIYQRAEHILILENHLNANLSRQKLLSHPNLIQGWLEEKEYFYIKKNCHVHHINYIASDNRIENLWLFASNRAHGLVINELQQCFSVLIKLGQIYFKDDNYYITQNFDCRQLKNDIIRRKLNVNLEATHTLPRFYDERRNTFSVAMPETYNNPYISKKKGMNYVYMYEHRFIIEQYYRNLLSDGTEVSEKREDLEKAKEFLNTQGYLKPDTIVHHINFDSRDNRLSNLYVGNISEHRLVHGSIYQLVSTLLEMELIYFSKGKYFLDNTLSNKISI
;
A
#
# COMPACT_ATOMS: atom_id res chain seq x y z
N MET A 1 3.50 -39.71 -9.70
CA MET A 1 3.67 -38.67 -10.76
C MET A 1 2.99 -39.11 -12.06
N LYS A 2 2.19 -38.21 -12.64
CA LYS A 2 1.58 -38.40 -13.97
C LYS A 2 2.67 -38.40 -15.04
N ALA A 3 2.71 -39.41 -15.91
CA ALA A 3 3.69 -39.46 -16.98
C ALA A 3 3.33 -38.41 -18.05
N TYR A 4 4.12 -37.34 -18.14
CA TYR A 4 3.95 -36.36 -19.20
C TYR A 4 4.41 -36.91 -20.55
N THR A 5 3.75 -36.49 -21.63
CA THR A 5 4.24 -36.77 -22.97
C THR A 5 5.55 -36.01 -23.19
N ASN A 6 6.67 -36.73 -23.24
CA ASN A 6 7.95 -36.10 -23.55
C ASN A 6 7.89 -35.42 -24.93
N VAL A 7 8.26 -34.14 -24.99
CA VAL A 7 8.19 -33.34 -26.21
C VAL A 7 9.12 -33.90 -27.28
N SER A 8 8.57 -34.33 -28.42
CA SER A 8 9.35 -34.84 -29.55
C SER A 8 9.02 -34.09 -30.82
N ARG A 9 10.06 -33.52 -31.46
CA ARG A 9 9.94 -32.86 -32.77
C ARG A 9 9.58 -33.83 -33.91
N LYS A 10 9.78 -35.15 -33.68
CA LYS A 10 9.46 -36.21 -34.65
C LYS A 10 7.97 -36.53 -34.65
N THR A 11 7.32 -36.47 -33.49
CA THR A 11 5.91 -36.85 -33.31
C THR A 11 4.97 -35.66 -33.26
N VAL A 12 5.45 -34.44 -32.94
CA VAL A 12 4.62 -33.24 -32.93
C VAL A 12 4.14 -32.95 -34.37
N GLY A 13 2.84 -33.09 -34.62
CA GLY A 13 2.24 -32.91 -35.95
C GLY A 13 2.04 -31.45 -36.36
N GLU A 14 2.17 -30.52 -35.41
CA GLU A 14 1.86 -29.10 -35.55
C GLU A 14 2.77 -28.24 -34.66
N ASP A 15 2.78 -26.91 -34.85
CA ASP A 15 3.53 -26.02 -33.95
C ASP A 15 2.90 -26.06 -32.55
N ARG A 16 3.71 -26.33 -31.52
CA ARG A 16 3.29 -26.31 -30.10
C ARG A 16 4.28 -25.51 -29.26
N VAL A 17 3.89 -25.17 -28.04
CA VAL A 17 4.78 -24.51 -27.08
C VAL A 17 5.02 -25.46 -25.91
N ALA A 18 6.29 -25.66 -25.57
CA ALA A 18 6.73 -26.53 -24.51
C ALA A 18 7.39 -25.72 -23.37
N ILE A 19 7.25 -26.21 -22.14
CA ILE A 19 7.70 -25.60 -20.90
C ILE A 19 8.48 -26.60 -20.05
N CYS A 20 9.35 -26.11 -19.18
CA CYS A 20 10.01 -26.93 -18.18
C CYS A 20 8.98 -27.43 -17.14
N PRO A 21 8.95 -28.74 -16.81
CA PRO A 21 7.99 -29.27 -15.83
C PRO A 21 8.31 -28.88 -14.38
N ASN A 22 9.51 -28.37 -14.09
CA ASN A 22 9.83 -27.85 -12.76
C ASN A 22 9.15 -26.48 -12.56
N TYR A 23 8.21 -26.40 -11.60
CA TYR A 23 7.44 -25.20 -11.32
C TYR A 23 8.35 -24.00 -11.01
N GLY A 24 7.93 -22.82 -11.46
CA GLY A 24 8.73 -21.59 -11.32
C GLY A 24 9.85 -21.42 -12.34
N CYS A 25 10.16 -22.45 -13.15
CA CYS A 25 11.04 -22.29 -14.29
C CYS A 25 10.34 -21.51 -15.42
N GLY A 26 10.90 -20.37 -15.81
CA GLY A 26 10.39 -19.59 -16.95
C GLY A 26 10.84 -20.09 -18.32
N PHE A 27 11.55 -21.22 -18.40
CA PHE A 27 12.06 -21.74 -19.66
C PHE A 27 10.94 -22.33 -20.51
N MET A 28 10.72 -21.72 -21.67
CA MET A 28 9.67 -22.07 -22.61
C MET A 28 10.16 -21.86 -24.04
N ILE A 29 9.81 -22.77 -24.95
CA ILE A 29 10.24 -22.74 -26.34
C ILE A 29 9.14 -23.24 -27.27
N ARG A 30 9.05 -22.63 -28.46
CA ARG A 30 8.22 -23.16 -29.54
C ARG A 30 8.86 -24.38 -30.19
N ILE A 31 8.08 -25.45 -30.30
CA ILE A 31 8.45 -26.70 -30.93
C ILE A 31 7.81 -26.75 -32.30
N LYS A 32 8.65 -26.95 -33.33
CA LYS A 32 8.21 -27.12 -34.72
C LYS A 32 8.41 -28.56 -35.18
N PRO A 33 7.47 -29.12 -35.98
CA PRO A 33 7.66 -30.41 -36.64
C PRO A 33 8.94 -30.43 -37.48
N LEU A 34 9.60 -31.59 -37.54
CA LEU A 34 10.71 -31.80 -38.49
C LEU A 34 10.16 -31.83 -39.92
N LYS A 35 10.82 -31.10 -40.85
CA LYS A 35 10.47 -31.12 -42.28
C LYS A 35 10.62 -32.51 -42.90
N PHE A 36 11.57 -33.31 -42.42
CA PHE A 36 11.80 -34.69 -42.84
C PHE A 36 11.81 -35.60 -41.62
N ARG A 37 10.74 -36.38 -41.41
CA ARG A 37 10.54 -37.20 -40.20
C ARG A 37 11.59 -38.33 -40.01
N PHE A 38 12.32 -38.68 -41.06
CA PHE A 38 13.30 -39.78 -41.06
C PHE A 38 14.73 -39.39 -40.60
N PHE A 39 15.11 -38.11 -40.61
CA PHE A 39 16.49 -37.65 -40.35
C PHE A 39 16.75 -37.07 -38.94
N GLY A 40 15.86 -37.31 -37.97
CA GLY A 40 16.00 -36.77 -36.61
C GLY A 40 16.35 -37.84 -35.57
N PHE A 41 17.61 -37.91 -35.13
CA PHE A 41 17.98 -38.64 -33.91
C PHE A 41 17.24 -38.02 -32.71
N GLY A 42 16.48 -38.84 -31.98
CA GLY A 42 15.44 -38.48 -31.01
C GLY A 42 15.89 -37.74 -29.75
N ARG A 43 16.46 -36.54 -29.89
CA ARG A 43 16.73 -35.65 -28.75
C ARG A 43 15.47 -34.88 -28.39
N TYR A 44 14.82 -35.28 -27.30
CA TYR A 44 13.80 -34.50 -26.61
C TYR A 44 14.41 -33.14 -26.21
N PRO A 45 13.78 -32.00 -26.54
CA PRO A 45 14.20 -30.70 -26.04
C PRO A 45 14.27 -30.75 -24.52
N LYS A 46 15.34 -30.21 -23.95
CA LYS A 46 15.57 -30.17 -22.50
C LYS A 46 15.58 -28.73 -22.01
N CYS A 47 15.21 -28.53 -20.75
CA CYS A 47 15.38 -27.26 -20.08
C CYS A 47 16.87 -26.93 -19.93
N ASN A 48 17.28 -25.71 -20.31
CA ASN A 48 18.68 -25.28 -20.22
C ASN A 48 19.19 -25.21 -18.78
N LYS A 49 18.28 -24.96 -17.83
CA LYS A 49 18.60 -24.79 -16.40
C LYS A 49 18.59 -26.12 -15.63
N HIS A 50 17.63 -27.00 -15.94
CA HIS A 50 17.36 -28.21 -15.16
C HIS A 50 17.75 -29.49 -15.90
N HIS A 51 18.10 -29.42 -17.18
CA HIS A 51 18.49 -30.55 -18.03
C HIS A 51 17.47 -31.71 -18.12
N ILE A 52 16.23 -31.48 -17.70
CA ILE A 52 15.09 -32.39 -17.84
C ILE A 52 14.32 -32.17 -19.15
N PRO A 53 13.66 -33.21 -19.71
CA PRO A 53 12.79 -33.06 -20.88
C PRO A 53 11.69 -32.02 -20.68
N LEU A 54 11.35 -31.30 -21.75
CA LEU A 54 10.21 -30.39 -21.74
C LEU A 54 8.89 -31.14 -21.90
N VAL A 55 7.81 -30.51 -21.44
CA VAL A 55 6.43 -30.97 -21.54
C VAL A 55 5.59 -29.92 -22.24
N TYR A 56 4.46 -30.29 -22.84
CA TYR A 56 3.57 -29.31 -23.47
C TYR A 56 2.84 -28.49 -22.41
N VAL A 57 2.66 -27.19 -22.70
CA VAL A 57 2.07 -26.24 -21.73
C VAL A 57 0.65 -26.64 -21.34
N ASP A 58 -0.16 -27.05 -22.30
CA ASP A 58 -1.54 -27.52 -22.12
C ASP A 58 -1.67 -28.83 -21.33
N GLU A 59 -0.60 -29.61 -21.23
CA GLU A 59 -0.60 -30.84 -20.42
C GLU A 59 -0.17 -30.57 -18.97
N MET A 60 0.74 -29.63 -18.75
CA MET A 60 1.31 -29.37 -17.42
C MET A 60 0.53 -28.35 -16.58
N ILE A 61 -0.05 -27.33 -17.23
CA ILE A 61 -0.62 -26.18 -16.51
C ILE A 61 -1.80 -26.56 -15.62
N GLY A 62 -2.59 -27.57 -16.01
CA GLY A 62 -3.68 -28.12 -15.19
C GLY A 62 -3.17 -28.70 -13.87
N ASP A 63 -2.14 -29.55 -13.92
CA ASP A 63 -1.56 -30.18 -12.73
C ASP A 63 -0.98 -29.12 -11.77
N PHE A 64 -0.33 -28.07 -12.29
CA PHE A 64 0.11 -26.95 -11.45
C PHE A 64 -1.06 -26.26 -10.74
N VAL A 65 -2.16 -26.02 -11.46
CA VAL A 65 -3.35 -25.39 -10.88
C VAL A 65 -3.99 -26.29 -9.85
N ASP A 66 -4.05 -27.60 -10.07
CA ASP A 66 -4.55 -28.56 -9.08
C ASP A 66 -3.72 -28.54 -7.80
N ALA A 67 -2.40 -28.60 -7.91
CA ALA A 67 -1.48 -28.51 -6.76
C ALA A 67 -1.61 -27.16 -6.03
N ALA A 68 -1.73 -26.06 -6.77
CA ALA A 68 -1.94 -24.74 -6.18
C ALA A 68 -3.28 -24.65 -5.45
N LEU A 69 -4.36 -25.17 -6.01
CA LEU A 69 -5.68 -25.17 -5.37
C LEU A 69 -5.69 -26.07 -4.12
N ALA A 70 -5.05 -27.24 -4.17
CA ALA A 70 -4.86 -28.10 -3.01
C ALA A 70 -4.15 -27.34 -1.89
N CYS A 71 -3.01 -26.70 -2.19
CA CYS A 71 -2.27 -25.90 -1.22
C CYS A 71 -3.07 -24.73 -0.63
N LEU A 72 -3.74 -23.94 -1.47
CA LEU A 72 -4.44 -22.73 -1.03
C LEU A 72 -5.65 -23.01 -0.15
N PHE A 73 -6.25 -24.19 -0.27
CA PHE A 73 -7.50 -24.54 0.40
C PHE A 73 -7.38 -25.78 1.30
N ASP A 74 -6.16 -26.24 1.59
CA ASP A 74 -5.91 -27.35 2.50
C ASP A 74 -6.35 -27.01 3.94
N LYS A 75 -7.00 -27.95 4.61
CA LYS A 75 -7.53 -27.88 5.97
C LYS A 75 -6.46 -27.60 7.01
N ALA A 76 -5.22 -28.02 6.77
CA ALA A 76 -4.09 -27.65 7.62
C ALA A 76 -3.80 -26.14 7.63
N GLY A 77 -4.43 -25.36 6.74
CA GLY A 77 -4.37 -23.89 6.72
C GLY A 77 -5.22 -23.22 7.79
N LEU A 78 -6.14 -23.97 8.42
CA LEU A 78 -6.89 -23.50 9.59
C LEU A 78 -5.94 -23.35 10.80
N PRO A 79 -6.26 -22.49 11.77
CA PRO A 79 -5.39 -22.29 12.93
C PRO A 79 -5.27 -23.60 13.71
N SER A 80 -4.04 -23.98 14.08
CA SER A 80 -3.83 -25.25 14.79
C SER A 80 -4.58 -25.27 16.12
N PRO A 81 -5.04 -26.44 16.60
CA PRO A 81 -5.76 -26.54 17.88
C PRO A 81 -4.97 -25.93 19.05
N LYS A 82 -3.65 -26.08 19.04
CA LYS A 82 -2.75 -25.48 20.05
C LYS A 82 -2.75 -23.95 20.01
N LEU A 83 -2.67 -23.35 18.81
CA LEU A 83 -2.74 -21.89 18.67
C LEU A 83 -4.13 -21.38 19.05
N LEU A 84 -5.19 -22.05 18.58
CA LEU A 84 -6.57 -21.68 18.87
C LEU A 84 -6.85 -21.72 20.38
N LYS A 85 -6.41 -22.78 21.08
CA LYS A 85 -6.52 -22.89 22.54
C LYS A 85 -5.77 -21.77 23.27
N SER A 86 -4.58 -21.40 22.80
CA SER A 86 -3.78 -20.30 23.37
C SER A 86 -4.44 -18.93 23.20
N VAL A 87 -4.99 -18.65 22.01
CA VAL A 87 -5.72 -17.41 21.75
C VAL A 87 -7.02 -17.39 22.56
N ARG A 88 -7.74 -18.51 22.64
CA ARG A 88 -9.00 -18.62 23.38
C ARG A 88 -8.81 -18.37 24.88
N SER A 89 -7.75 -18.88 25.48
CA SER A 89 -7.50 -18.70 26.92
C SER A 89 -7.04 -17.28 27.29
N ARG A 90 -6.24 -16.64 26.42
CA ARG A 90 -5.65 -15.32 26.70
C ARG A 90 -6.49 -14.15 26.19
N PHE A 91 -7.23 -14.36 25.10
CA PHE A 91 -7.97 -13.32 24.37
C PHE A 91 -9.38 -13.79 23.99
N PRO A 92 -10.21 -14.23 24.95
CA PRO A 92 -11.52 -14.83 24.67
C PRO A 92 -12.46 -13.89 23.89
N GLN A 93 -12.36 -12.58 24.13
CA GLN A 93 -13.18 -11.57 23.44
C GLN A 93 -12.75 -11.32 21.98
N GLU A 94 -11.57 -11.76 21.59
CA GLU A 94 -11.00 -11.54 20.26
C GLU A 94 -10.97 -12.81 19.40
N ILE A 95 -11.39 -13.96 19.93
CA ILE A 95 -11.36 -15.25 19.23
C ILE A 95 -12.09 -15.18 17.88
N GLU A 96 -13.23 -14.51 17.84
CA GLU A 96 -14.01 -14.37 16.61
C GLU A 96 -13.27 -13.53 15.56
N SER A 97 -12.67 -12.43 15.99
CA SER A 97 -11.88 -11.55 15.12
C SER A 97 -10.62 -12.26 14.62
N PHE A 98 -9.98 -13.03 15.50
CA PHE A 98 -8.81 -13.86 15.17
C PHE A 98 -9.16 -14.91 14.11
N VAL A 99 -10.20 -15.72 14.31
CA VAL A 99 -10.57 -16.77 13.35
C VAL A 99 -10.96 -16.16 12.01
N LYS A 100 -11.82 -15.12 11.99
CA LYS A 100 -12.20 -14.44 10.74
C LYS A 100 -11.00 -13.86 10.01
N GLY A 101 -10.10 -13.18 10.74
CA GLY A 101 -8.87 -12.65 10.18
C GLY A 101 -7.94 -13.73 9.64
N TRP A 102 -7.75 -14.82 10.39
CA TRP A 102 -6.92 -15.95 9.98
C TRP A 102 -7.43 -16.58 8.68
N VAL A 103 -8.72 -16.94 8.64
CA VAL A 103 -9.31 -17.60 7.46
C VAL A 103 -9.27 -16.67 6.25
N TYR A 104 -9.49 -15.36 6.44
CA TYR A 104 -9.32 -14.35 5.38
C TYR A 104 -7.89 -14.31 4.83
N CYS A 105 -6.89 -14.48 5.70
CA CYS A 105 -5.47 -14.45 5.33
C CYS A 105 -4.95 -15.77 4.71
N ILE A 106 -5.68 -16.89 4.75
CA ILE A 106 -5.20 -18.20 4.27
C ILE A 106 -4.65 -18.11 2.85
N THR A 107 -5.47 -17.67 1.89
CA THR A 107 -5.08 -17.71 0.46
C THR A 107 -3.86 -16.83 0.17
N ILE A 108 -3.75 -15.67 0.81
CA ILE A 108 -2.61 -14.77 0.64
C ILE A 108 -1.37 -15.35 1.33
N GLY A 109 -1.52 -15.81 2.58
CA GLY A 109 -0.45 -16.39 3.39
C GLY A 109 0.16 -17.65 2.79
N ARG A 110 -0.67 -18.46 2.12
CA ARG A 110 -0.25 -19.69 1.42
C ARG A 110 0.24 -19.46 -0.02
N GLY A 111 0.26 -18.22 -0.51
CA GLY A 111 0.98 -17.87 -1.73
C GLY A 111 0.13 -17.63 -2.99
N SER A 112 -1.15 -17.29 -2.88
CA SER A 112 -1.97 -16.90 -4.05
C SER A 112 -1.31 -15.81 -4.93
N PRO A 113 -0.65 -14.77 -4.39
CA PRO A 113 0.09 -13.79 -5.20
C PRO A 113 1.24 -14.39 -6.03
N LEU A 114 1.82 -15.52 -5.60
CA LEU A 114 2.87 -16.23 -6.33
C LEU A 114 2.28 -16.98 -7.52
N VAL A 115 1.15 -17.67 -7.31
CA VAL A 115 0.40 -18.36 -8.36
C VAL A 115 0.01 -17.37 -9.46
N SER A 116 -0.55 -16.21 -9.09
CA SER A 116 -0.93 -15.18 -10.07
C SER A 116 0.28 -14.63 -10.85
N ARG A 117 1.41 -14.36 -10.17
CA ARG A 117 2.65 -13.92 -10.83
C ARG A 117 3.19 -14.97 -11.80
N TYR A 118 3.07 -16.25 -11.46
CA TYR A 118 3.51 -17.35 -12.31
C TYR A 118 2.63 -17.51 -13.54
N MET A 119 1.30 -17.52 -13.39
CA MET A 119 0.36 -17.58 -14.51
C MET A 119 0.59 -16.43 -15.50
N ASN A 120 0.82 -15.21 -14.99
CA ASN A 120 1.19 -14.07 -15.82
C ASN A 120 2.53 -14.26 -16.54
N SER A 121 3.52 -14.85 -15.86
CA SER A 121 4.83 -15.13 -16.44
C SER A 121 4.75 -16.18 -17.55
N ILE A 122 3.99 -17.25 -17.34
CA ILE A 122 3.70 -18.29 -18.34
C ILE A 122 2.99 -17.67 -19.53
N SER A 123 1.89 -16.92 -19.32
CA SER A 123 1.14 -16.29 -20.39
C SER A 123 2.02 -15.36 -21.25
N ASN A 124 2.82 -14.51 -20.61
CA ASN A 124 3.74 -13.61 -21.31
C ASN A 124 4.86 -14.37 -22.05
N ALA A 125 5.42 -15.42 -21.44
CA ALA A 125 6.43 -16.25 -22.08
C ALA A 125 5.84 -16.97 -23.30
N TYR A 126 4.60 -17.46 -23.19
CA TYR A 126 3.87 -18.11 -24.27
C TYR A 126 3.68 -17.17 -25.46
N LEU A 127 3.17 -15.96 -25.21
CA LEU A 127 2.97 -14.95 -26.26
C LEU A 127 4.28 -14.56 -26.96
N LYS A 128 5.42 -14.53 -26.26
CA LYS A 128 6.74 -14.26 -26.84
C LYS A 128 7.21 -15.35 -27.81
N GLN A 129 6.71 -16.57 -27.68
CA GLN A 129 7.02 -17.67 -28.61
C GLN A 129 6.25 -17.56 -29.93
N LEU A 130 5.26 -16.67 -30.02
CA LEU A 130 4.38 -16.52 -31.18
C LEU A 130 4.80 -15.37 -32.08
N THR A 131 4.58 -15.53 -33.39
CA THR A 131 4.78 -14.46 -34.37
C THR A 131 3.62 -13.46 -34.35
N LYS A 132 3.86 -12.22 -34.80
CA LYS A 132 2.78 -11.21 -34.95
C LYS A 132 1.63 -11.70 -35.82
N LYS A 133 1.91 -12.50 -36.87
CA LYS A 133 0.88 -13.11 -37.75
C LYS A 133 0.02 -14.11 -36.99
N GLN A 134 0.63 -14.99 -36.20
CA GLN A 134 -0.08 -15.94 -35.33
C GLN A 134 -0.98 -15.22 -34.32
N ILE A 135 -0.46 -14.19 -33.64
CA ILE A 135 -1.24 -13.40 -32.68
C ILE A 135 -2.45 -12.72 -33.37
N ARG A 136 -2.25 -12.17 -34.57
CA ARG A 136 -3.34 -11.55 -35.34
C ARG A 136 -4.40 -12.59 -35.77
N ALA A 137 -3.97 -13.76 -36.24
CA ALA A 137 -4.88 -14.83 -36.64
C ALA A 137 -5.74 -15.30 -35.48
N ILE A 138 -5.13 -15.56 -34.31
CA ILE A 138 -5.85 -15.98 -33.11
C ILE A 138 -6.85 -14.91 -32.63
N LYS A 139 -6.50 -13.62 -32.70
CA LYS A 139 -7.38 -12.51 -32.29
C LYS A 139 -8.59 -12.30 -33.20
N LYS A 140 -8.50 -12.65 -34.48
CA LYS A 140 -9.58 -12.43 -35.45
C LYS A 140 -10.73 -13.44 -35.31
N GLY A 141 -10.52 -14.56 -34.61
CA GLY A 141 -11.57 -15.54 -34.33
C GLY A 141 -12.16 -16.21 -35.58
N GLU A 142 -11.47 -16.17 -36.73
CA GLU A 142 -11.91 -16.81 -37.97
C GLU A 142 -11.72 -18.33 -37.87
N ASP A 143 -12.58 -19.00 -37.11
CA ASP A 143 -12.53 -20.45 -36.88
C ASP A 143 -12.69 -21.27 -38.18
N SER A 144 -13.23 -20.68 -39.24
CA SER A 144 -13.46 -21.33 -40.54
C SER A 144 -12.19 -21.54 -41.39
N ASN A 145 -11.05 -20.95 -41.03
CA ASN A 145 -9.80 -21.06 -41.82
C ASN A 145 -8.52 -21.11 -40.97
N ILE A 146 -8.62 -21.56 -39.72
CA ILE A 146 -7.45 -21.78 -38.87
C ILE A 146 -6.68 -22.98 -39.41
N ASN A 147 -5.64 -22.71 -40.19
CA ASN A 147 -4.63 -23.69 -40.59
C ASN A 147 -4.26 -24.57 -39.37
N LEU A 148 -4.22 -25.90 -39.54
CA LEU A 148 -3.95 -26.87 -38.45
C LEU A 148 -2.77 -26.43 -37.55
N VAL A 149 -1.75 -25.80 -38.14
CA VAL A 149 -0.57 -25.21 -37.47
C VAL A 149 -0.91 -24.25 -36.32
N TYR A 150 -2.07 -23.60 -36.32
CA TYR A 150 -2.48 -22.63 -35.30
C TYR A 150 -3.43 -23.20 -34.25
N LYS A 151 -3.98 -24.41 -34.46
CA LYS A 151 -4.96 -25.02 -33.57
C LYS A 151 -4.35 -25.37 -32.21
N ALA A 152 -3.23 -26.10 -32.15
CA ALA A 152 -2.62 -26.39 -30.84
C ALA A 152 -2.02 -25.17 -30.13
N ILE A 153 -1.58 -24.15 -30.87
CA ILE A 153 -1.18 -22.87 -30.25
C ILE A 153 -2.38 -22.20 -29.58
N LYS A 154 -3.54 -22.17 -30.26
CA LYS A 154 -4.78 -21.63 -29.70
C LYS A 154 -5.19 -22.45 -28.47
N ASN A 155 -5.21 -23.79 -28.58
CA ASN A 155 -5.54 -24.68 -27.46
C ASN A 155 -4.65 -24.44 -26.23
N GLY A 156 -3.33 -24.28 -26.41
CA GLY A 156 -2.44 -24.00 -25.28
C GLY A 156 -2.69 -22.64 -24.62
N MET A 157 -3.06 -21.62 -25.39
CA MET A 157 -3.43 -20.32 -24.85
C MET A 157 -4.80 -20.35 -24.16
N ASP A 158 -5.76 -21.07 -24.74
CA ASP A 158 -7.08 -21.30 -24.17
C ASP A 158 -6.96 -22.07 -22.84
N GLU A 159 -6.12 -23.10 -22.79
CA GLU A 159 -5.88 -23.89 -21.57
C GLU A 159 -5.26 -23.03 -20.45
N ILE A 160 -4.25 -22.20 -20.75
CA ILE A 160 -3.73 -21.21 -19.77
C ILE A 160 -4.86 -20.32 -19.25
N SER A 161 -5.73 -19.84 -20.15
CA SER A 161 -6.81 -18.93 -19.82
C SER A 161 -7.90 -19.61 -18.97
N ILE A 162 -8.24 -20.86 -19.30
CA ILE A 162 -9.19 -21.71 -18.57
C ILE A 162 -8.67 -21.96 -17.16
N GLN A 163 -7.43 -22.43 -17.03
CA GLN A 163 -6.84 -22.76 -15.73
C GLN A 163 -6.64 -21.52 -14.85
N TYR A 164 -6.27 -20.37 -15.44
CA TYR A 164 -6.19 -19.13 -14.68
C TYR A 164 -7.59 -18.66 -14.22
N THR A 165 -8.59 -18.76 -15.09
CA THR A 165 -9.98 -18.47 -14.74
C THR A 165 -10.49 -19.38 -13.62
N ARG A 166 -10.10 -20.67 -13.64
CA ARG A 166 -10.42 -21.62 -12.57
C ARG A 166 -9.86 -21.14 -11.23
N ILE A 167 -8.58 -20.76 -11.15
CA ILE A 167 -8.00 -20.20 -9.91
C ILE A 167 -8.81 -18.99 -9.42
N LEU A 168 -9.12 -18.04 -10.31
CA LEU A 168 -9.86 -16.83 -9.94
C LEU A 168 -11.28 -17.14 -9.44
N LYS A 169 -11.96 -18.10 -10.07
CA LYS A 169 -13.28 -18.58 -9.61
C LYS A 169 -13.19 -19.17 -8.21
N TYR A 170 -12.22 -20.04 -7.94
CA TYR A 170 -12.05 -20.64 -6.61
C TYR A 170 -11.70 -19.60 -5.54
N LEU A 171 -10.80 -18.65 -5.84
CA LEU A 171 -10.48 -17.54 -4.93
C LEU A 171 -11.72 -16.69 -4.62
N ARG A 172 -12.55 -16.41 -5.63
CA ARG A 172 -13.79 -15.67 -5.46
C ARG A 172 -14.81 -16.43 -4.61
N VAL A 173 -15.10 -17.69 -4.96
CA VAL A 173 -16.04 -18.54 -4.20
C VAL A 173 -15.61 -18.66 -2.74
N HIS A 174 -14.32 -18.88 -2.48
CA HIS A 174 -13.81 -18.91 -1.11
C HIS A 174 -13.88 -17.57 -0.40
N SER A 175 -13.62 -16.45 -1.09
CA SER A 175 -13.80 -15.12 -0.48
C SER A 175 -15.25 -14.83 -0.08
N GLU A 176 -16.21 -15.37 -0.82
CA GLU A 176 -17.65 -15.25 -0.55
C GLU A 176 -18.10 -16.16 0.62
N ILE A 177 -17.42 -17.29 0.84
CA ILE A 177 -17.70 -18.26 1.92
C ILE A 177 -17.07 -17.84 3.26
N VAL A 178 -15.89 -17.23 3.24
CA VAL A 178 -14.99 -17.17 4.40
C VAL A 178 -15.24 -15.97 5.32
N SER A 179 -15.31 -14.74 4.81
CA SER A 179 -15.62 -13.52 5.57
C SER A 179 -15.63 -12.29 4.66
N LYS A 180 -16.69 -11.47 4.73
CA LYS A 180 -16.70 -10.15 4.08
C LYS A 180 -15.60 -9.27 4.70
N PRO A 181 -14.83 -8.51 3.91
CA PRO A 181 -13.80 -7.60 4.44
C PRO A 181 -14.35 -6.62 5.50
N GLU A 182 -15.61 -6.24 5.38
CA GLU A 182 -16.33 -5.38 6.32
C GLU A 182 -16.44 -5.97 7.74
N ASN A 183 -16.35 -7.29 7.87
CA ASN A 183 -16.45 -8.01 9.13
C ASN A 183 -15.11 -8.20 9.84
N LEU A 184 -14.00 -7.79 9.20
CA LEU A 184 -12.67 -7.87 9.78
C LEU A 184 -12.48 -6.75 10.81
N LYS A 185 -12.04 -7.11 12.01
CA LYS A 185 -11.68 -6.17 13.07
C LYS A 185 -10.17 -6.17 13.26
N PRO A 186 -9.56 -5.00 13.56
CA PRO A 186 -8.16 -4.96 13.93
C PRO A 186 -7.94 -5.75 15.22
N LEU A 187 -6.85 -6.52 15.27
CA LEU A 187 -6.44 -7.24 16.47
C LEU A 187 -5.86 -6.27 17.50
N SER A 188 -6.05 -6.54 18.79
CA SER A 188 -5.45 -5.77 19.87
C SER A 188 -3.91 -5.82 19.84
N LYS A 189 -3.26 -4.87 20.52
CA LYS A 189 -1.80 -4.87 20.65
C LYS A 189 -1.29 -6.15 21.33
N ASP A 190 -2.03 -6.67 22.31
CA ASP A 190 -1.62 -7.84 23.09
C ASP A 190 -1.75 -9.13 22.29
N LEU A 191 -2.86 -9.30 21.55
CA LEU A 191 -3.02 -10.43 20.64
C LEU A 191 -1.96 -10.39 19.52
N ARG A 192 -1.66 -9.20 18.97
CA ARG A 192 -0.57 -9.04 18.00
C ARG A 192 0.79 -9.44 18.59
N LYS A 193 1.09 -9.03 19.83
CA LYS A 193 2.32 -9.44 20.53
C LYS A 193 2.39 -10.96 20.69
N HIS A 194 1.30 -11.59 21.10
CA HIS A 194 1.22 -13.04 21.24
C HIS A 194 1.44 -13.78 19.91
N LEU A 195 0.83 -13.32 18.83
CA LEU A 195 1.01 -13.90 17.50
C LEU A 195 2.44 -13.72 16.97
N ASN A 196 3.08 -12.59 17.24
CA ASN A 196 4.51 -12.39 16.93
C ASN A 196 5.41 -13.37 17.71
N GLU A 197 5.11 -13.66 18.98
CA GLU A 197 5.83 -14.64 19.77
C GLU A 197 5.63 -16.07 19.21
N TRP A 198 4.40 -16.42 18.87
CA TRP A 198 4.07 -17.68 18.21
C TRP A 198 4.81 -17.84 16.88
N GLU A 199 4.84 -16.80 16.05
CA GLU A 199 5.58 -16.78 14.77
C GLU A 199 7.07 -17.06 14.98
N LYS A 200 7.70 -16.37 15.94
CA LYS A 200 9.13 -16.57 16.26
C LYS A 200 9.42 -18.00 16.73
N LEU A 201 8.52 -18.60 17.51
CA LEU A 201 8.66 -19.98 17.97
C LEU A 201 8.57 -20.98 16.80
N MET A 202 7.61 -20.78 15.89
CA MET A 202 7.46 -21.64 14.71
C MET A 202 8.66 -21.51 13.76
N LEU A 203 9.17 -20.30 13.52
CA LEU A 203 10.36 -20.09 12.69
C LEU A 203 11.60 -20.81 13.24
N LYS A 204 11.84 -20.75 14.55
CA LYS A 204 12.92 -21.50 15.21
C LYS A 204 12.76 -23.02 15.09
N SER A 205 11.53 -23.51 15.13
CA SER A 205 11.23 -24.94 14.95
C SER A 205 11.53 -25.37 13.50
N ASN A 206 11.09 -24.56 12.53
CA ASN A 206 11.27 -24.85 11.11
C ASN A 206 12.75 -24.87 10.68
N GLU A 207 13.60 -24.02 11.25
CA GLU A 207 15.05 -24.05 10.98
C GLU A 207 15.68 -25.40 11.33
N LYS A 208 15.21 -26.07 12.40
CA LYS A 208 15.69 -27.39 12.78
C LYS A 208 15.21 -28.48 11.82
N LEU A 209 13.98 -28.37 11.33
CA LEU A 209 13.35 -29.34 10.43
C LEU A 209 13.99 -29.36 9.03
N ILE A 210 14.34 -28.19 8.49
CA ILE A 210 15.05 -28.08 7.19
C ILE A 210 16.44 -28.72 7.26
N ILE A 211 17.07 -28.73 8.43
CA ILE A 211 18.38 -29.37 8.65
C ILE A 211 18.23 -30.89 8.75
N SER A 212 17.11 -31.41 9.29
CA SER A 212 16.85 -32.85 9.42
C SER A 212 16.39 -33.52 8.13
N GLU A 213 15.65 -32.83 7.25
CA GLU A 213 15.27 -33.34 5.92
C GLU A 213 16.49 -33.78 5.08
N ASN A 214 17.67 -33.23 5.36
CA ASN A 214 18.92 -33.60 4.68
C ASN A 214 19.65 -34.81 5.31
N LYS A 215 19.11 -35.41 6.39
CA LYS A 215 19.81 -36.43 7.19
C LYS A 215 19.01 -37.69 7.52
N SER A 216 17.67 -37.67 7.45
CA SER A 216 16.82 -38.82 7.80
C SER A 216 15.71 -39.04 6.78
N GLU A 217 15.33 -40.30 6.54
CA GLU A 217 14.09 -40.66 5.83
C GLU A 217 12.89 -40.20 6.66
N MET A 218 12.15 -39.21 6.15
CA MET A 218 10.89 -38.73 6.74
C MET A 218 9.71 -39.26 5.93
N SER A 219 8.58 -39.51 6.60
CA SER A 219 7.33 -39.86 5.91
C SER A 219 6.75 -38.67 5.14
N LEU A 220 5.89 -38.93 4.17
CA LEU A 220 5.25 -37.87 3.38
C LEU A 220 4.34 -36.97 4.24
N GLU A 221 3.72 -37.54 5.27
CA GLU A 221 2.90 -36.83 6.25
C GLU A 221 3.75 -35.89 7.12
N GLU A 222 4.95 -36.32 7.52
CA GLU A 222 5.91 -35.48 8.26
C GLU A 222 6.39 -34.31 7.39
N ILE A 223 6.71 -34.59 6.12
CA ILE A 223 7.05 -33.54 5.14
C ILE A 223 5.87 -32.57 5.00
N LYS A 224 4.64 -33.07 4.82
CA LYS A 224 3.44 -32.22 4.72
C LYS A 224 3.26 -31.36 5.96
N HIS A 225 3.39 -31.94 7.14
CA HIS A 225 3.27 -31.22 8.40
C HIS A 225 4.27 -30.04 8.47
N ASN A 226 5.52 -30.26 8.07
CA ASN A 226 6.56 -29.22 8.07
C ASN A 226 6.25 -28.10 7.07
N TYR A 227 5.83 -28.46 5.86
CA TYR A 227 5.42 -27.47 4.85
C TYR A 227 4.20 -26.65 5.32
N ASP A 228 3.23 -27.30 5.97
CA ASP A 228 2.04 -26.64 6.53
C ASP A 228 2.41 -25.64 7.63
N GLN A 229 3.36 -25.96 8.50
CA GLN A 229 3.86 -25.00 9.49
C GLN A 229 4.48 -23.76 8.85
N ILE A 230 5.30 -23.93 7.80
CA ILE A 230 5.90 -22.81 7.06
C ILE A 230 4.82 -21.94 6.39
N LEU A 231 3.80 -22.57 5.81
CA LEU A 231 2.70 -21.87 5.16
C LEU A 231 1.82 -21.12 6.19
N ASN A 232 1.55 -21.73 7.35
CA ASN A 232 0.79 -21.12 8.45
C ASN A 232 1.50 -19.92 9.08
N VAL A 233 2.84 -19.90 9.10
CA VAL A 233 3.62 -18.70 9.44
C VAL A 233 3.30 -17.56 8.45
N GLY A 234 3.20 -17.86 7.15
CA GLY A 234 2.80 -16.89 6.13
C GLY A 234 1.41 -16.29 6.39
N ILE A 235 0.44 -17.12 6.82
CA ILE A 235 -0.92 -16.70 7.19
C ILE A 235 -0.89 -15.75 8.40
N CYS A 236 -0.16 -16.13 9.46
CA CYS A 236 0.00 -15.30 10.65
C CYS A 236 0.61 -13.94 10.32
N ARG A 237 1.62 -13.90 9.44
CA ARG A 237 2.23 -12.64 8.99
C ARG A 237 1.26 -11.75 8.23
N CYS A 238 0.46 -12.33 7.33
CA CYS A 238 -0.61 -11.58 6.67
C CYS A 238 -1.59 -10.98 7.68
N LEU A 239 -1.99 -11.76 8.69
CA LEU A 239 -2.87 -11.31 9.76
C LEU A 239 -2.26 -10.16 10.58
N LEU A 240 -0.93 -10.13 10.73
CA LEU A 240 -0.17 -9.06 11.38
C LEU A 240 0.08 -7.83 10.49
N GLY A 241 -0.37 -7.85 9.23
CA GLY A 241 -0.13 -6.79 8.24
C GLY A 241 1.27 -6.82 7.62
N LEU A 242 1.96 -7.96 7.72
CA LEU A 242 3.31 -8.17 7.21
C LEU A 242 3.29 -8.99 5.90
N ASN A 243 4.40 -8.93 5.14
CA ASN A 243 4.58 -9.74 3.94
C ASN A 243 4.68 -11.23 4.34
N PRO A 244 3.89 -12.15 3.73
CA PRO A 244 3.93 -13.58 4.04
C PRO A 244 5.27 -14.26 3.72
N GLU A 245 6.07 -13.69 2.81
CA GLU A 245 7.41 -14.18 2.51
C GLU A 245 8.44 -13.59 3.51
N THR A 246 9.03 -14.43 4.36
CA THR A 246 10.11 -14.03 5.28
C THR A 246 11.49 -14.15 4.62
N LYS A 247 12.51 -13.49 5.17
CA LYS A 247 13.90 -13.67 4.71
C LYS A 247 14.40 -15.07 5.07
N GLU A 248 13.89 -15.62 6.16
CA GLU A 248 14.15 -16.95 6.70
C GLU A 248 13.60 -18.04 5.76
N ASN A 249 12.39 -17.85 5.23
CA ASN A 249 11.81 -18.70 4.18
C ASN A 249 12.66 -18.70 2.90
N LYS A 250 13.36 -17.59 2.60
CA LYS A 250 14.31 -17.52 1.46
C LYS A 250 15.65 -18.20 1.79
N ARG A 251 16.08 -18.20 3.05
CA ARG A 251 17.30 -18.89 3.54
C ARG A 251 17.12 -20.41 3.57
N ALA A 252 15.91 -20.89 3.85
CA ALA A 252 15.52 -22.28 3.78
C ALA A 252 15.65 -22.92 2.39
N ARG A 253 15.99 -22.14 1.34
CA ARG A 253 16.04 -22.52 -0.08
C ARG A 253 14.74 -23.07 -0.68
N LEU A 254 13.69 -23.24 0.12
CA LEU A 254 12.34 -23.58 -0.34
C LEU A 254 11.78 -22.43 -1.17
N SER A 255 11.96 -22.53 -2.47
CA SER A 255 11.35 -21.62 -3.42
C SER A 255 9.82 -21.68 -3.24
N ALA A 256 9.15 -20.57 -3.52
CA ALA A 256 7.70 -20.53 -3.56
C ALA A 256 7.09 -21.64 -4.43
N PHE A 257 7.83 -22.09 -5.45
CA PHE A 257 7.40 -23.11 -6.38
C PHE A 257 7.72 -24.54 -5.93
N ASP A 258 8.75 -24.72 -5.11
CA ASP A 258 9.06 -26.00 -4.48
C ASP A 258 7.86 -26.42 -3.61
N ARG A 259 7.22 -25.45 -2.96
CA ARG A 259 6.00 -25.68 -2.16
C ARG A 259 4.83 -26.21 -3.00
N PHE A 260 4.61 -25.67 -4.20
CA PHE A 260 3.54 -26.17 -5.07
C PHE A 260 3.92 -27.50 -5.72
N SER A 261 5.21 -27.72 -5.99
CA SER A 261 5.70 -29.00 -6.52
C SER A 261 5.45 -30.12 -5.52
N VAL A 262 5.83 -29.92 -4.27
CA VAL A 262 5.62 -30.91 -3.20
C VAL A 262 4.12 -31.10 -2.91
N TYR A 263 3.31 -30.05 -3.02
CA TYR A 263 1.85 -30.17 -2.92
C TYR A 263 1.21 -30.98 -4.06
N SER A 264 1.86 -31.08 -5.21
CA SER A 264 1.42 -32.00 -6.27
C SER A 264 1.57 -33.45 -5.82
N ASP A 265 2.65 -33.78 -5.10
CA ASP A 265 2.88 -35.12 -4.56
C ASP A 265 1.88 -35.43 -3.44
N PHE A 266 1.64 -34.46 -2.55
CA PHE A 266 0.62 -34.59 -1.49
C PHE A 266 -0.79 -34.82 -2.04
N LEU A 267 -1.13 -34.13 -3.13
CA LEU A 267 -2.41 -34.30 -3.80
C LEU A 267 -2.50 -35.69 -4.45
N SER A 268 -1.43 -36.19 -5.07
CA SER A 268 -1.44 -37.52 -5.69
C SER A 268 -1.56 -38.66 -4.69
N GLU A 269 -1.05 -38.47 -3.47
CA GLU A 269 -1.16 -39.44 -2.37
C GLU A 269 -2.43 -39.21 -1.51
N ASN A 270 -3.33 -38.31 -1.92
CA ASN A 270 -4.59 -37.99 -1.22
C ASN A 270 -4.43 -37.56 0.24
N ILE A 271 -3.29 -36.96 0.61
CA ILE A 271 -3.05 -36.45 1.97
C ILE A 271 -3.42 -34.98 2.15
N THR A 272 -4.01 -34.35 1.12
CA THR A 272 -4.59 -33.00 1.20
C THR A 272 -6.10 -33.07 1.36
N GLU A 273 -6.65 -32.29 2.30
CA GLU A 273 -8.10 -32.21 2.53
C GLU A 273 -8.55 -30.76 2.37
N LYS A 274 -9.58 -30.49 1.57
CA LYS A 274 -10.09 -29.12 1.38
C LYS A 274 -11.00 -28.72 2.55
N PHE A 275 -10.71 -27.61 3.24
CA PHE A 275 -11.63 -27.12 4.27
C PHE A 275 -12.94 -26.57 3.69
N ASN A 276 -14.02 -26.71 4.47
CA ASN A 276 -15.36 -26.26 4.17
C ASN A 276 -15.91 -25.31 5.25
N LYS A 277 -17.16 -24.88 5.10
CA LYS A 277 -17.82 -23.95 6.04
C LYS A 277 -18.04 -24.57 7.42
N SER A 278 -18.34 -25.88 7.50
CA SER A 278 -18.50 -26.58 8.77
C SER A 278 -17.18 -26.67 9.54
N ASP A 279 -16.05 -26.90 8.88
CA ASP A 279 -14.73 -26.89 9.54
C ASP A 279 -14.47 -25.55 10.23
N ILE A 280 -14.81 -24.45 9.56
CA ILE A 280 -14.70 -23.09 10.12
C ILE A 280 -15.68 -22.90 11.29
N GLN A 281 -16.90 -23.43 11.19
CA GLN A 281 -17.89 -23.37 12.27
C GLN A 281 -17.43 -24.11 13.53
N THR A 282 -16.80 -25.28 13.37
CA THR A 282 -16.24 -26.08 14.47
C THR A 282 -15.19 -25.32 15.28
N LEU A 283 -14.44 -24.39 14.65
CA LEU A 283 -13.49 -23.51 15.36
C LEU A 283 -14.19 -22.63 16.44
N TYR A 284 -15.50 -22.39 16.29
CA TYR A 284 -16.33 -21.67 17.25
C TYR A 284 -17.10 -22.60 18.19
N SER A 285 -17.45 -23.81 17.76
CA SER A 285 -18.27 -24.75 18.53
C SER A 285 -17.58 -25.24 19.82
N ASP A 286 -16.25 -25.32 19.83
CA ASP A 286 -15.46 -25.68 21.02
C ASP A 286 -15.32 -24.52 22.04
N ILE A 287 -16.05 -23.41 21.85
CA ILE A 287 -16.15 -22.34 22.85
C ILE A 287 -17.08 -22.83 23.96
N ASP A 288 -16.49 -23.53 24.94
CA ASP A 288 -17.18 -24.01 26.13
C ASP A 288 -18.06 -22.91 26.76
N PRO A 289 -19.28 -23.22 27.22
CA PRO A 289 -20.19 -22.28 27.89
C PRO A 289 -19.62 -21.73 29.22
N ILE A 290 -18.46 -22.19 29.68
CA ILE A 290 -17.78 -21.74 30.89
C ILE A 290 -17.48 -20.23 30.85
N ASN A 291 -17.16 -19.66 29.67
CA ASN A 291 -16.95 -18.22 29.52
C ASN A 291 -18.23 -17.37 29.54
N LYS A 292 -19.42 -17.98 29.43
CA LYS A 292 -20.71 -17.28 29.58
C LYS A 292 -20.96 -16.90 31.05
N SER A 293 -20.43 -17.68 32.01
CA SER A 293 -20.61 -17.43 33.45
C SER A 293 -19.83 -16.20 33.94
N THR A 294 -18.56 -16.07 33.55
CA THR A 294 -17.68 -14.95 33.92
C THR A 294 -18.12 -13.64 33.25
N TYR A 295 -18.63 -13.72 32.02
CA TYR A 295 -19.17 -12.56 31.31
C TYR A 295 -20.52 -12.10 31.89
N ASN A 296 -21.42 -13.04 32.24
CA ASN A 296 -22.69 -12.74 32.92
C ASN A 296 -22.47 -12.13 34.31
N MET A 297 -21.45 -12.55 35.06
CA MET A 297 -21.07 -11.91 36.33
C MET A 297 -20.73 -10.42 36.17
N SER A 298 -20.16 -10.02 35.03
CA SER A 298 -19.83 -8.61 34.76
C SER A 298 -21.06 -7.75 34.42
N LEU A 299 -22.02 -8.28 33.66
CA LEU A 299 -23.23 -7.55 33.27
C LEU A 299 -24.19 -7.36 34.44
N ASN A 300 -24.33 -8.37 35.31
CA ASN A 300 -25.16 -8.25 36.51
C ASN A 300 -24.64 -7.19 37.46
N ARG A 301 -23.31 -7.09 37.65
CA ARG A 301 -22.68 -6.00 38.41
C ARG A 301 -22.96 -4.62 37.82
N ILE A 302 -22.93 -4.49 36.49
CA ILE A 302 -23.25 -3.22 35.83
C ILE A 302 -24.73 -2.86 35.99
N ARG A 303 -25.64 -3.83 35.88
CA ARG A 303 -27.07 -3.62 36.13
C ARG A 303 -27.31 -3.17 37.56
N GLU A 304 -26.77 -3.89 38.53
CA GLU A 304 -26.87 -3.54 39.95
C GLU A 304 -26.31 -2.14 40.24
N TYR A 305 -25.14 -1.83 39.67
CA TYR A 305 -24.57 -0.49 39.71
C TYR A 305 -25.52 0.58 39.17
N LEU A 306 -26.12 0.36 38.00
CA LEU A 306 -27.06 1.31 37.40
C LEU A 306 -28.34 1.47 38.24
N ARG A 307 -28.84 0.40 38.87
CA ARG A 307 -30.01 0.48 39.77
C ARG A 307 -29.71 1.28 41.03
N ASN A 308 -28.48 1.24 41.52
CA ASN A 308 -28.06 1.90 42.75
C ASN A 308 -27.53 3.32 42.55
N LEU A 309 -27.64 3.87 41.33
CA LEU A 309 -27.35 5.29 41.10
C LEU A 309 -28.45 6.15 41.72
N ASP A 310 -28.05 7.29 42.27
CA ASP A 310 -28.96 8.33 42.75
C ASP A 310 -29.60 9.04 41.54
N TRP A 311 -30.70 8.46 41.05
CA TRP A 311 -31.45 8.97 39.91
C TRP A 311 -32.36 10.14 40.28
N GLU A 312 -32.79 10.22 41.54
CA GLU A 312 -33.70 11.25 42.05
C GLU A 312 -33.05 12.64 42.07
N SER A 313 -31.73 12.72 42.28
CA SER A 313 -31.00 13.99 42.19
C SER A 313 -30.85 14.53 40.75
N LEU A 314 -31.03 13.69 39.73
CA LEU A 314 -30.89 14.10 38.33
C LEU A 314 -32.20 14.60 37.73
N THR A 315 -33.33 13.98 38.07
CA THR A 315 -34.67 14.38 37.62
C THR A 315 -35.76 13.71 38.43
N LYS A 316 -36.87 14.44 38.63
CA LYS A 316 -38.12 13.92 39.18
C LYS A 316 -39.09 13.45 38.10
N ASP A 317 -38.90 13.89 36.85
CA ASP A 317 -39.71 13.48 35.72
C ASP A 317 -39.00 12.34 34.97
N TRP A 318 -39.60 11.15 35.08
CA TRP A 318 -39.20 9.93 34.38
C TRP A 318 -40.22 9.51 33.31
N THR A 319 -41.03 10.46 32.83
CA THR A 319 -42.03 10.17 31.80
C THR A 319 -41.46 10.28 30.39
N ILE A 320 -41.88 9.38 29.50
CA ILE A 320 -41.60 9.47 28.06
C ILE A 320 -42.88 9.35 27.23
N LEU A 321 -42.84 9.89 26.01
CA LEU A 321 -43.85 9.56 24.99
C LEU A 321 -43.44 8.29 24.27
N HIS A 322 -44.21 7.22 24.46
CA HIS A 322 -43.97 5.91 23.87
C HIS A 322 -45.10 5.54 22.89
N ARG A 323 -44.73 4.96 21.74
CA ARG A 323 -45.64 4.24 20.86
C ARG A 323 -45.06 2.86 20.57
N GLU A 324 -45.84 1.81 20.77
CA GLU A 324 -45.43 0.43 20.47
C GLU A 324 -45.42 0.20 18.95
N HIS A 325 -46.51 0.63 18.30
CA HIS A 325 -46.68 0.56 16.85
C HIS A 325 -46.89 1.95 16.25
N HIS A 326 -46.47 2.13 14.99
CA HIS A 326 -46.59 3.40 14.26
C HIS A 326 -48.05 3.83 14.03
N ALA A 327 -49.00 2.89 14.08
CA ALA A 327 -50.43 3.13 13.95
C ALA A 327 -51.13 3.52 15.27
N GLN A 328 -50.46 3.43 16.42
CA GLN A 328 -51.04 3.81 17.71
C GLN A 328 -50.62 5.22 18.15
N PRO A 329 -51.50 5.97 18.84
CA PRO A 329 -51.14 7.26 19.41
C PRO A 329 -50.06 7.10 20.49
N TYR A 330 -49.27 8.17 20.69
CA TYR A 330 -48.29 8.19 21.76
C TYR A 330 -48.97 8.15 23.13
N LYS A 331 -48.50 7.27 24.01
CA LYS A 331 -48.90 7.21 25.41
C LYS A 331 -47.77 7.75 26.29
N LYS A 332 -48.13 8.44 27.37
CA LYS A 332 -47.17 8.77 28.44
C LYS A 332 -46.88 7.48 29.22
N LEU A 333 -45.61 7.11 29.26
CA LEU A 333 -45.13 5.96 30.03
C LEU A 333 -44.22 6.49 31.14
N LEU A 334 -44.55 6.17 32.39
CA LEU A 334 -43.69 6.46 33.54
C LEU A 334 -42.63 5.36 33.64
N LEU A 335 -41.36 5.76 33.62
CA LEU A 335 -40.23 4.85 33.75
C LEU A 335 -39.76 4.75 35.20
N ASP A 336 -39.11 3.64 35.52
CA ASP A 336 -38.48 3.42 36.82
C ASP A 336 -36.97 3.27 36.61
N PRO A 337 -36.14 4.26 36.99
CA PRO A 337 -34.71 4.21 36.73
C PRO A 337 -33.96 3.19 37.61
N HIS A 338 -34.59 2.68 38.66
CA HIS A 338 -34.06 1.64 39.54
C HIS A 338 -34.41 0.22 39.07
N LYS A 339 -35.19 0.08 37.99
CA LYS A 339 -35.44 -1.19 37.31
C LYS A 339 -34.52 -1.40 36.12
N ASP A 340 -34.34 -2.66 35.73
CA ASP A 340 -33.58 -2.98 34.52
C ASP A 340 -34.24 -2.35 33.28
N PRO A 341 -33.43 -1.82 32.35
CA PRO A 341 -33.97 -1.32 31.11
C PRO A 341 -34.46 -2.46 30.22
N SER A 342 -35.73 -2.40 29.82
CA SER A 342 -36.42 -3.39 28.97
C SER A 342 -37.43 -2.70 28.05
N ASN A 343 -38.13 -3.45 27.18
CA ASN A 343 -39.18 -2.85 26.34
C ASN A 343 -40.32 -2.24 27.16
N GLU A 344 -40.61 -2.83 28.32
CA GLU A 344 -41.58 -2.37 29.31
C GLU A 344 -41.05 -1.17 30.12
N ASN A 345 -39.73 -1.09 30.33
CA ASN A 345 -39.07 0.04 30.99
C ASN A 345 -37.96 0.65 30.09
N PRO A 346 -38.32 1.37 29.01
CA PRO A 346 -37.39 1.75 27.95
C PRO A 346 -36.50 2.96 28.30
N LEU A 347 -35.68 2.82 29.34
CA LEU A 347 -34.79 3.88 29.86
C LEU A 347 -33.82 4.44 28.80
N TRP A 348 -33.47 3.68 27.77
CA TRP A 348 -32.65 4.18 26.64
C TRP A 348 -33.36 5.24 25.79
N LYS A 349 -34.68 5.43 25.95
CA LYS A 349 -35.45 6.51 25.34
C LYS A 349 -35.49 7.77 26.22
N HIS A 350 -35.01 7.70 27.46
CA HIS A 350 -34.99 8.82 28.39
C HIS A 350 -33.65 9.58 28.28
N GLU A 351 -33.71 10.87 27.99
CA GLU A 351 -32.52 11.68 27.68
C GLU A 351 -31.52 11.71 28.85
N ILE A 352 -32.01 11.97 30.07
CA ILE A 352 -31.18 12.14 31.26
C ILE A 352 -30.48 10.84 31.63
N TRP A 353 -31.20 9.71 31.51
CA TRP A 353 -30.63 8.38 31.76
C TRP A 353 -29.47 8.11 30.81
N LEU A 354 -29.72 8.31 29.51
CA LEU A 354 -28.72 8.02 28.48
C LEU A 354 -27.51 8.95 28.63
N LYS A 355 -27.71 10.25 28.92
CA LYS A 355 -26.63 11.21 29.21
C LYS A 355 -25.77 10.76 30.39
N ARG A 356 -26.39 10.40 31.52
CA ARG A 356 -25.68 9.97 32.74
C ARG A 356 -24.89 8.68 32.53
N VAL A 357 -25.46 7.72 31.81
CA VAL A 357 -24.81 6.44 31.47
C VAL A 357 -23.58 6.67 30.60
N TYR A 358 -23.69 7.46 29.53
CA TYR A 358 -22.52 7.77 28.68
C TYR A 358 -21.47 8.63 29.37
N ALA A 359 -21.86 9.49 30.32
CA ALA A 359 -20.92 10.28 31.11
C ALA A 359 -20.15 9.45 32.15
N ASP A 360 -20.59 8.22 32.42
CA ASP A 360 -20.00 7.39 33.47
C ASP A 360 -18.67 6.76 33.05
N LYS A 361 -17.58 7.28 33.63
CA LYS A 361 -16.21 6.85 33.32
C LYS A 361 -15.87 5.46 33.87
N ARG A 362 -16.63 4.91 34.85
CA ARG A 362 -16.28 3.65 35.51
C ARG A 362 -16.38 2.46 34.57
N TYR A 363 -17.41 2.42 33.73
CA TYR A 363 -17.69 1.28 32.85
C TYR A 363 -17.53 1.59 31.35
N LYS A 364 -17.11 2.82 30.99
CA LYS A 364 -16.86 3.25 29.60
C LYS A 364 -17.99 2.84 28.65
N PHE A 365 -19.21 3.28 28.96
CA PHE A 365 -20.40 2.85 28.24
C PHE A 365 -20.31 3.13 26.73
N SER A 366 -20.60 2.08 25.95
CA SER A 366 -20.71 2.13 24.49
C SER A 366 -22.08 1.63 24.05
N ASP A 367 -22.48 1.93 22.81
CA ASP A 367 -23.75 1.42 22.26
C ASP A 367 -23.84 -0.12 22.33
N SER A 368 -22.68 -0.81 22.28
CA SER A 368 -22.60 -2.27 22.40
C SER A 368 -22.86 -2.73 23.83
N LEU A 369 -22.28 -2.04 24.82
CA LEU A 369 -22.49 -2.38 26.23
C LEU A 369 -23.94 -2.10 26.64
N ILE A 370 -24.51 -0.97 26.21
CA ILE A 370 -25.92 -0.65 26.47
C ILE A 370 -26.82 -1.67 25.76
N ASN A 371 -26.51 -2.11 24.54
CA ASN A 371 -27.23 -3.20 23.87
C ASN A 371 -27.24 -4.49 24.71
N GLN A 372 -26.11 -4.85 25.31
CA GLN A 372 -25.99 -6.05 26.14
C GLN A 372 -26.77 -5.92 27.46
N ILE A 373 -26.78 -4.72 28.06
CA ILE A 373 -27.51 -4.46 29.30
C ILE A 373 -29.02 -4.49 29.07
N THR A 374 -29.47 -3.82 28.01
CA THR A 374 -30.90 -3.55 27.71
C THR A 374 -31.57 -4.62 26.85
N GLY A 375 -30.80 -5.43 26.12
CA GLY A 375 -31.32 -6.33 25.08
C GLY A 375 -31.76 -5.62 23.79
N ILE A 376 -31.57 -4.30 23.67
CA ILE A 376 -32.09 -3.50 22.56
C ILE A 376 -31.07 -3.35 21.46
N ALA A 377 -31.49 -3.52 20.21
CA ALA A 377 -30.65 -3.38 19.03
C ALA A 377 -29.78 -2.11 19.08
N ARG A 378 -28.47 -2.30 18.86
CA ARG A 378 -27.46 -1.22 18.88
C ARG A 378 -27.83 -0.02 18.01
N THR A 379 -28.47 -0.26 16.86
CA THR A 379 -28.96 0.78 15.94
C THR A 379 -30.03 1.67 16.57
N THR A 380 -30.93 1.09 17.38
CA THR A 380 -31.95 1.83 18.12
C THR A 380 -31.31 2.70 19.20
N ILE A 381 -30.35 2.18 19.94
CA ILE A 381 -29.61 2.94 20.97
C ILE A 381 -28.87 4.11 20.33
N LYS A 382 -28.15 3.86 19.23
CA LYS A 382 -27.45 4.90 18.45
C LYS A 382 -28.42 6.00 18.03
N ARG A 383 -29.60 5.65 17.51
CA ARG A 383 -30.62 6.64 17.10
C ARG A 383 -31.03 7.56 18.24
N TYR A 384 -31.26 7.04 19.45
CA TYR A 384 -31.63 7.87 20.60
C TYR A 384 -30.45 8.69 21.14
N ARG A 385 -29.24 8.13 21.16
CA ARG A 385 -28.03 8.86 21.50
C ARG A 385 -27.82 10.07 20.59
N ASP A 386 -27.95 9.86 19.27
CA ASP A 386 -27.80 10.89 18.26
C ASP A 386 -28.95 11.92 18.36
N LYS A 387 -30.19 11.46 18.61
CA LYS A 387 -31.36 12.34 18.88
C LYS A 387 -31.12 13.29 20.06
N PHE A 388 -30.44 12.84 21.11
CA PHE A 388 -30.14 13.63 22.31
C PHE A 388 -28.79 14.36 22.26
N ASN A 389 -28.12 14.35 21.10
CA ASN A 389 -26.81 14.97 20.89
C ASN A 389 -25.74 14.54 21.91
N ILE A 390 -25.75 13.26 22.32
CA ILE A 390 -24.81 12.72 23.29
C ILE A 390 -23.53 12.30 22.56
N SER A 391 -22.41 12.96 22.86
CA SER A 391 -21.13 12.64 22.23
C SER A 391 -20.63 11.28 22.72
N ASN A 392 -20.33 10.39 21.78
CA ASN A 392 -19.68 9.13 22.12
C ASN A 392 -18.17 9.39 22.17
N ILE A 393 -17.66 9.63 23.38
CA ILE A 393 -16.23 9.86 23.66
C ILE A 393 -15.36 8.73 23.08
N TYR A 394 -15.92 7.53 22.89
CA TYR A 394 -15.20 6.35 22.37
C TYR A 394 -15.26 6.16 20.85
N ASN A 395 -16.02 6.96 20.09
CA ASN A 395 -16.18 6.79 18.63
C ASN A 395 -15.77 8.01 17.79
N ASN A 396 -14.97 8.93 18.32
CA ASN A 396 -14.43 10.05 17.54
C ASN A 396 -13.34 9.66 16.51
N THR A 397 -13.25 8.39 16.12
CA THR A 397 -12.37 7.89 15.05
C THR A 397 -13.09 7.23 13.88
N ILE A 398 -14.40 7.49 13.71
CA ILE A 398 -15.07 7.24 12.41
C ILE A 398 -15.61 8.56 11.88
N GLN A 399 -14.73 9.27 11.16
CA GLN A 399 -15.02 10.13 10.00
C GLN A 399 -16.37 10.89 10.06
N LYS A 400 -16.47 11.90 10.91
CA LYS A 400 -16.89 13.18 10.34
C LYS A 400 -15.78 13.50 9.33
N THR A 401 -16.08 13.41 8.04
CA THR A 401 -15.22 14.06 7.05
C THR A 401 -15.18 15.52 7.47
N ASN A 402 -14.08 15.93 8.11
CA ASN A 402 -13.79 17.34 8.31
C ASN A 402 -13.75 17.93 6.90
N LEU A 403 -14.87 18.53 6.48
CA LEU A 403 -14.90 19.36 5.29
C LEU A 403 -13.87 20.46 5.54
N SER A 404 -13.00 20.71 4.56
CA SER A 404 -12.15 21.89 4.62
C SER A 404 -13.04 23.14 4.72
N LYS A 405 -12.51 24.24 5.26
CA LYS A 405 -13.23 25.52 5.33
C LYS A 405 -13.82 25.90 3.97
N GLU A 406 -13.04 25.74 2.90
CA GLU A 406 -13.48 25.93 1.51
C GLU A 406 -14.71 25.08 1.13
N LEU A 407 -14.74 23.80 1.50
CA LEU A 407 -15.89 22.94 1.19
C LEU A 407 -17.12 23.23 2.05
N ILE A 408 -16.93 23.85 3.23
CA ILE A 408 -18.03 24.35 4.05
C ILE A 408 -18.66 25.57 3.37
N GLU A 409 -17.83 26.54 2.94
CA GLU A 409 -18.28 27.73 2.21
C GLU A 409 -19.06 27.32 0.94
N LYS A 410 -18.49 26.47 0.09
CA LYS A 410 -19.18 25.95 -1.11
C LYS A 410 -20.48 25.20 -0.80
N ARG A 411 -20.55 24.51 0.34
CA ARG A 411 -21.77 23.82 0.78
C ARG A 411 -22.86 24.80 1.20
N GLU A 412 -22.49 25.90 1.84
CA GLU A 412 -23.42 27.00 2.15
C GLU A 412 -23.90 27.70 0.87
N ASP A 413 -22.99 27.95 -0.08
CA ASP A 413 -23.33 28.55 -1.37
C ASP A 413 -24.37 27.71 -2.11
N ILE A 414 -24.15 26.39 -2.23
CA ILE A 414 -25.12 25.45 -2.83
C ILE A 414 -26.48 25.52 -2.12
N ARG A 415 -26.50 25.58 -0.79
CA ARG A 415 -27.74 25.63 -0.01
C ARG A 415 -28.51 26.92 -0.30
N ASN A 416 -27.79 28.03 -0.49
CA ASN A 416 -28.37 29.34 -0.73
C ASN A 416 -28.70 29.62 -2.21
N TYR A 417 -28.56 28.62 -3.09
CA TYR A 417 -28.99 28.76 -4.49
C TYR A 417 -30.48 29.05 -4.58
N LYS A 418 -30.84 29.96 -5.49
CA LYS A 418 -32.23 30.14 -5.90
C LYS A 418 -32.65 28.95 -6.74
N TRP A 419 -33.12 27.90 -6.07
CA TRP A 419 -33.72 26.73 -6.70
C TRP A 419 -35.10 27.09 -7.23
N GLU A 420 -35.38 26.75 -8.49
CA GLU A 420 -36.65 27.10 -9.13
C GLU A 420 -37.83 26.40 -8.42
N GLN A 421 -38.90 27.16 -8.16
CA GLN A 421 -40.08 26.66 -7.45
C GLN A 421 -40.88 25.63 -8.28
N ASN A 422 -40.70 25.59 -9.60
CA ASN A 422 -41.45 24.71 -10.51
C ASN A 422 -40.78 23.33 -10.71
N ILE A 423 -39.63 23.07 -10.07
CA ILE A 423 -38.98 21.77 -10.15
C ILE A 423 -39.67 20.81 -9.17
N ASN A 424 -40.14 19.66 -9.68
CA ASN A 424 -40.68 18.60 -8.84
C ASN A 424 -39.54 17.90 -8.06
N TRP A 425 -39.35 18.28 -6.80
CA TRP A 425 -38.34 17.75 -5.89
C TRP A 425 -38.74 16.41 -5.27
N THR A 426 -39.20 15.44 -6.08
CA THR A 426 -39.56 14.10 -5.61
C THR A 426 -38.66 13.04 -6.23
N LEU A 427 -38.36 12.00 -5.44
CA LEU A 427 -37.49 10.91 -5.86
C LEU A 427 -38.14 9.55 -5.63
N SER A 428 -38.26 8.78 -6.71
CA SER A 428 -38.74 7.39 -6.68
C SER A 428 -37.62 6.43 -6.25
N ILE A 429 -37.75 5.78 -5.09
CA ILE A 429 -36.80 4.77 -4.59
C ILE A 429 -37.46 3.40 -4.40
N GLY A 430 -36.81 2.36 -4.92
CA GLY A 430 -37.09 0.96 -4.59
C GLY A 430 -38.22 0.31 -5.40
N ASN A 431 -38.45 -0.98 -5.12
CA ASN A 431 -39.62 -1.73 -5.57
C ASN A 431 -40.22 -2.45 -4.32
N PRO A 432 -41.46 -2.13 -3.88
CA PRO A 432 -42.38 -1.15 -4.47
C PRO A 432 -41.86 0.28 -4.38
N VAL A 433 -42.29 1.11 -5.34
CA VAL A 433 -41.82 2.51 -5.48
C VAL A 433 -42.28 3.33 -4.27
N ARG A 434 -41.34 3.87 -3.51
CA ARG A 434 -41.59 4.89 -2.49
C ARG A 434 -41.17 6.25 -3.03
N LEU A 435 -42.03 7.25 -2.88
CA LEU A 435 -41.70 8.64 -3.17
C LEU A 435 -41.08 9.28 -1.92
N ILE A 436 -39.99 10.00 -2.11
CA ILE A 436 -39.35 10.81 -1.07
C ILE A 436 -39.32 12.25 -1.56
N ASP A 437 -39.85 13.16 -0.76
CA ASP A 437 -39.75 14.60 -0.99
C ASP A 437 -38.35 15.08 -0.59
N LEU A 438 -37.70 15.80 -1.50
CA LEU A 438 -36.40 16.40 -1.30
C LEU A 438 -36.55 17.90 -1.02
N ASN A 439 -35.69 18.45 -0.17
CA ASN A 439 -35.63 19.88 0.08
C ASN A 439 -34.31 20.44 -0.45
N PRO A 440 -34.28 21.19 -1.55
CA PRO A 440 -33.03 21.71 -2.12
C PRO A 440 -32.39 22.82 -1.28
N ASN A 441 -33.13 23.43 -0.36
CA ASN A 441 -32.64 24.43 0.59
C ASN A 441 -32.06 23.79 1.86
N GLU A 442 -32.09 22.46 1.97
CA GLU A 442 -31.41 21.70 3.01
C GLU A 442 -30.11 21.10 2.50
N TYR A 443 -29.26 20.64 3.41
CA TYR A 443 -28.02 20.00 3.02
C TYR A 443 -28.28 18.66 2.32
N CYS A 444 -27.50 18.40 1.26
CA CYS A 444 -27.38 17.08 0.68
C CYS A 444 -26.89 16.06 1.73
N SER A 445 -27.63 14.97 1.93
CA SER A 445 -27.28 13.89 2.87
C SER A 445 -27.82 12.53 2.40
N LEU A 446 -27.77 11.50 3.25
CA LEU A 446 -28.43 10.22 2.98
C LEU A 446 -29.95 10.30 3.12
N GLU A 447 -30.42 11.15 4.04
CA GLU A 447 -31.82 11.44 4.33
C GLU A 447 -32.43 12.40 3.31
N ASN A 448 -31.64 13.36 2.81
CA ASN A 448 -32.01 14.28 1.73
C ASN A 448 -31.05 14.11 0.53
N PRO A 449 -31.17 13.02 -0.26
CA PRO A 449 -30.20 12.64 -1.28
C PRO A 449 -30.31 13.45 -2.56
N LEU A 450 -30.11 14.77 -2.47
CA LEU A 450 -30.17 15.72 -3.59
C LEU A 450 -29.29 15.34 -4.79
N TYR A 451 -28.16 14.66 -4.55
CA TYR A 451 -27.29 14.12 -5.61
C TYR A 451 -27.95 13.07 -6.51
N LYS A 452 -29.12 12.54 -6.14
CA LYS A 452 -29.94 11.65 -6.97
C LYS A 452 -30.98 12.41 -7.79
N HIS A 453 -31.07 13.73 -7.67
CA HIS A 453 -31.97 14.56 -8.46
C HIS A 453 -31.19 15.17 -9.63
N LYS A 454 -31.70 15.04 -10.87
CA LYS A 454 -30.96 15.47 -12.08
C LYS A 454 -30.61 16.96 -12.02
N ALA A 455 -31.60 17.82 -11.82
CA ALA A 455 -31.40 19.27 -11.85
C ALA A 455 -30.42 19.77 -10.78
N TRP A 456 -30.43 19.16 -9.59
CA TRP A 456 -29.50 19.51 -8.52
C TRP A 456 -28.09 19.08 -8.88
N LEU A 457 -27.92 17.81 -9.28
CA LEU A 457 -26.61 17.28 -9.59
C LEU A 457 -26.01 18.00 -10.80
N GLU A 458 -26.78 18.26 -11.85
CA GLU A 458 -26.35 18.98 -13.05
C GLU A 458 -25.89 20.40 -12.68
N ARG A 459 -26.72 21.18 -11.97
CA ARG A 459 -26.35 22.54 -11.56
C ARG A 459 -25.11 22.57 -10.68
N VAL A 460 -25.07 21.82 -9.58
CA VAL A 460 -23.90 21.78 -8.67
C VAL A 460 -22.65 21.26 -9.38
N TYR A 461 -22.81 20.25 -10.24
CA TYR A 461 -21.69 19.65 -10.95
C TYR A 461 -21.18 20.51 -12.08
N GLU A 462 -22.00 21.36 -12.72
CA GLU A 462 -21.60 22.19 -13.86
C GLU A 462 -21.19 23.61 -13.49
N ASP A 463 -21.60 24.09 -12.32
CA ASP A 463 -21.27 25.42 -11.80
C ASP A 463 -19.74 25.70 -11.79
N GLU A 464 -19.33 26.76 -12.48
CA GLU A 464 -17.92 27.14 -12.64
C GLU A 464 -17.38 27.83 -11.38
N ASP A 465 -18.21 28.57 -10.65
CA ASP A 465 -17.83 29.29 -9.42
C ASP A 465 -17.55 28.31 -8.28
N LEU A 466 -18.38 27.25 -8.16
CA LEU A 466 -18.14 26.19 -7.17
C LEU A 466 -16.90 25.33 -7.52
N ASN A 467 -16.67 25.10 -8.83
CA ASN A 467 -15.59 24.27 -9.36
C ASN A 467 -15.45 22.89 -8.67
N LEU A 468 -16.57 22.25 -8.34
CA LEU A 468 -16.57 20.99 -7.59
C LEU A 468 -16.38 19.77 -8.50
N ASN A 469 -15.59 18.81 -8.02
CA ASN A 469 -15.46 17.48 -8.63
C ASN A 469 -16.31 16.42 -7.90
N GLY A 470 -16.41 15.22 -8.48
CA GLY A 470 -17.26 14.15 -7.92
C GLY A 470 -16.84 13.64 -6.53
N VAL A 471 -15.57 13.82 -6.13
CA VAL A 471 -15.08 13.50 -4.78
C VAL A 471 -15.54 14.56 -3.78
N GLU A 472 -15.49 15.84 -4.16
CA GLU A 472 -15.89 16.96 -3.30
C GLU A 472 -17.40 16.97 -3.08
N ILE A 473 -18.19 16.76 -4.14
CA ILE A 473 -19.65 16.61 -4.02
C ILE A 473 -20.00 15.42 -3.14
N ALA A 474 -19.28 14.31 -3.27
CA ALA A 474 -19.47 13.15 -2.38
C ALA A 474 -19.20 13.51 -0.91
N LYS A 475 -18.14 14.26 -0.62
CA LYS A 475 -17.86 14.75 0.74
C LYS A 475 -18.95 15.69 1.25
N ILE A 476 -19.40 16.65 0.42
CA ILE A 476 -20.47 17.60 0.73
C ILE A 476 -21.77 16.87 1.08
N CYS A 477 -22.08 15.79 0.35
CA CYS A 477 -23.26 14.95 0.58
C CYS A 477 -23.10 13.87 1.67
N GLY A 478 -21.96 13.82 2.39
CA GLY A 478 -21.72 12.81 3.43
C GLY A 478 -21.56 11.38 2.90
N LEU A 479 -21.12 11.21 1.65
CA LEU A 479 -20.91 9.92 1.01
C LEU A 479 -19.47 9.40 1.21
N LYS A 480 -19.33 8.07 1.30
CA LYS A 480 -18.04 7.40 1.54
C LYS A 480 -17.03 7.56 0.39
N ASP A 481 -17.51 7.57 -0.85
CA ASP A 481 -16.69 7.73 -2.05
C ASP A 481 -17.48 8.39 -3.19
N GLN A 482 -16.80 8.72 -4.29
CA GLN A 482 -17.40 9.38 -5.46
C GLN A 482 -18.27 8.47 -6.35
N LYS A 483 -18.38 7.17 -6.06
CA LYS A 483 -19.09 6.23 -6.96
C LYS A 483 -20.57 6.55 -7.11
N PRO A 484 -21.34 6.93 -6.05
CA PRO A 484 -22.73 7.31 -6.22
C PRO A 484 -22.89 8.52 -7.13
N ILE A 485 -22.04 9.55 -6.96
CA ILE A 485 -22.04 10.74 -7.83
C ILE A 485 -21.76 10.35 -9.28
N SER A 486 -20.73 9.51 -9.52
CA SER A 486 -20.40 9.03 -10.86
C SER A 486 -21.52 8.20 -11.50
N TYR A 487 -22.21 7.37 -10.72
CA TYR A 487 -23.34 6.56 -11.17
C TYR A 487 -24.52 7.45 -11.61
N TRP A 488 -24.97 8.37 -10.75
CA TRP A 488 -26.11 9.24 -11.04
C TRP A 488 -25.81 10.22 -12.17
N ARG A 489 -24.59 10.77 -12.22
CA ARG A 489 -24.11 11.58 -13.33
C ARG A 489 -24.27 10.85 -14.67
N LYS A 490 -23.77 9.61 -14.76
CA LYS A 490 -23.89 8.78 -15.98
C LYS A 490 -25.36 8.49 -16.30
N ARG A 491 -26.16 8.15 -15.29
CA ARG A 491 -27.60 7.85 -15.46
C ARG A 491 -28.38 9.04 -16.02
N PHE A 492 -28.01 10.26 -15.64
CA PHE A 492 -28.64 11.49 -16.13
C PHE A 492 -28.06 12.04 -17.43
N GLY A 493 -27.03 11.40 -17.99
CA GLY A 493 -26.36 11.90 -19.19
C GLY A 493 -25.48 13.14 -18.95
N ILE A 494 -25.26 13.55 -17.70
CA ILE A 494 -24.42 14.71 -17.37
C ILE A 494 -22.97 14.38 -17.78
N PRO A 495 -22.31 15.14 -18.67
CA PRO A 495 -20.96 14.85 -19.11
C PRO A 495 -19.96 14.92 -17.95
N LYS A 496 -18.88 14.14 -18.01
CA LYS A 496 -17.85 14.19 -16.96
C LYS A 496 -17.16 15.54 -17.12
N LYS A 497 -17.08 16.35 -16.06
CA LYS A 497 -16.37 17.64 -16.09
C LYS A 497 -14.97 17.35 -16.63
N ARG A 498 -14.70 17.90 -17.82
CA ARG A 498 -13.38 17.85 -18.47
C ARG A 498 -12.44 18.91 -17.92
N LYS A 499 -12.87 19.68 -16.92
CA LYS A 499 -12.08 20.65 -16.20
C LYS A 499 -12.08 20.32 -14.71
N GLY A 500 -10.91 20.50 -14.12
CA GLY A 500 -10.61 20.22 -12.73
C GLY A 500 -9.10 20.26 -12.61
N ILE A 501 -8.60 21.17 -11.77
CA ILE A 501 -7.20 21.16 -11.36
C ILE A 501 -7.09 20.03 -10.33
N PHE A 502 -6.33 18.98 -10.65
CA PHE A 502 -6.06 17.89 -9.71
C PHE A 502 -4.70 18.10 -9.09
N ILE A 503 -4.59 18.13 -7.77
CA ILE A 503 -3.28 18.12 -7.11
C ILE A 503 -2.84 16.66 -6.98
N ASP A 504 -1.71 16.29 -7.58
CA ASP A 504 -1.14 14.95 -7.45
C ASP A 504 -0.50 14.74 -6.05
N LYS A 505 0.01 13.54 -5.79
CA LYS A 505 0.64 13.22 -4.50
C LYS A 505 1.93 14.02 -4.25
N GLN A 506 2.49 14.63 -5.29
CA GLN A 506 3.70 15.44 -5.27
C GLN A 506 3.38 16.94 -5.16
N GLY A 507 2.10 17.32 -5.11
CA GLY A 507 1.68 18.71 -5.02
C GLY A 507 1.53 19.41 -6.38
N HIS A 508 1.78 18.73 -7.51
CA HIS A 508 1.62 19.36 -8.81
C HIS A 508 0.15 19.48 -9.17
N LYS A 509 -0.23 20.66 -9.67
CA LYS A 509 -1.50 20.88 -10.35
C LYS A 509 -1.50 20.15 -11.70
N LEU A 510 -2.45 19.26 -11.93
CA LEU A 510 -2.68 18.53 -13.17
C LEU A 510 -3.93 19.09 -13.86
N PHE A 511 -3.80 19.37 -15.14
CA PHE A 511 -4.87 19.85 -15.99
C PHE A 511 -5.35 18.73 -16.88
N LEU A 512 -6.66 18.66 -17.06
CA LEU A 512 -7.26 17.87 -18.11
C LEU A 512 -7.03 18.56 -19.45
N THR A 513 -6.41 17.84 -20.37
CA THR A 513 -6.05 18.35 -21.69
C THR A 513 -7.23 18.18 -22.67
N PRO A 514 -7.46 19.15 -23.58
CA PRO A 514 -8.55 19.08 -24.56
C PRO A 514 -8.39 17.85 -25.46
N ASN A 515 -9.46 17.30 -26.05
CA ASN A 515 -9.42 16.09 -26.90
C ASN A 515 -8.40 16.13 -28.04
N SER A 516 -8.16 17.34 -28.55
CA SER A 516 -7.17 17.68 -29.57
C SER A 516 -5.72 17.58 -29.10
N TYR A 517 -5.45 17.53 -27.80
CA TYR A 517 -4.10 17.41 -27.26
C TYR A 517 -3.55 15.99 -27.49
N ILE A 518 -2.82 15.80 -28.59
CA ILE A 518 -2.25 14.52 -29.00
C ILE A 518 -0.73 14.70 -29.09
N HIS A 519 -0.03 14.21 -28.08
CA HIS A 519 1.41 14.37 -28.01
C HIS A 519 2.12 13.41 -28.99
N PRO A 520 3.01 13.89 -29.87
CA PRO A 520 3.61 13.06 -30.94
C PRO A 520 4.27 11.76 -30.47
N GLN A 521 4.88 11.75 -29.27
CA GLN A 521 5.58 10.57 -28.72
C GLN A 521 4.78 9.79 -27.66
N ARG A 522 3.64 10.33 -27.21
CA ARG A 522 2.88 9.77 -26.07
C ARG A 522 1.43 9.45 -26.45
N GLY A 523 0.99 9.85 -27.66
CA GLY A 523 -0.38 9.74 -28.10
C GLY A 523 -1.31 10.64 -27.29
N ARG A 524 -2.56 10.19 -27.11
CA ARG A 524 -3.56 10.90 -26.31
C ARG A 524 -3.14 10.94 -24.84
N ILE A 525 -2.90 12.14 -24.34
CA ILE A 525 -2.70 12.42 -22.92
C ILE A 525 -3.99 13.01 -22.40
N TYR A 526 -4.55 12.47 -21.31
CA TYR A 526 -5.78 12.98 -20.70
C TYR A 526 -5.51 13.98 -19.58
N GLN A 527 -4.34 13.90 -18.93
CA GLN A 527 -3.93 14.80 -17.86
C GLN A 527 -2.46 15.19 -18.06
N ARG A 528 -2.14 16.47 -17.91
CA ARG A 528 -0.76 16.97 -17.97
C ARG A 528 -0.52 17.96 -16.84
N ALA A 529 0.68 17.94 -16.26
CA ALA A 529 1.01 18.86 -15.19
C ALA A 529 1.03 20.31 -15.71
N GLU A 530 0.49 21.23 -14.91
CA GLU A 530 0.29 22.64 -15.25
C GLU A 530 1.60 23.32 -15.64
N HIS A 531 2.66 23.13 -14.84
CA HIS A 531 3.98 23.70 -15.14
C HIS A 531 4.50 23.29 -16.53
N ILE A 532 4.19 22.08 -17.00
CA ILE A 532 4.57 21.65 -18.35
C ILE A 532 3.76 22.42 -19.39
N LEU A 533 2.45 22.56 -19.19
CA LEU A 533 1.58 23.29 -20.12
C LEU A 533 1.93 24.78 -20.17
N ILE A 534 2.20 25.41 -19.02
CA ILE A 534 2.61 26.82 -18.94
C ILE A 534 3.93 27.02 -19.69
N LEU A 535 4.92 26.15 -19.49
CA LEU A 535 6.19 26.25 -20.19
C LEU A 535 6.04 25.98 -21.70
N GLU A 536 5.24 25.00 -22.11
CA GLU A 536 4.93 24.77 -23.53
C GLU A 536 4.28 26.01 -24.15
N ASN A 537 3.24 26.56 -23.53
CA ASN A 537 2.54 27.76 -24.01
C ASN A 537 3.50 28.95 -24.12
N HIS A 538 4.32 29.18 -23.09
CA HIS A 538 5.30 30.27 -23.09
C HIS A 538 6.31 30.13 -24.24
N LEU A 539 6.87 28.93 -24.45
CA LEU A 539 7.82 28.67 -25.53
C LEU A 539 7.19 28.87 -26.91
N ASN A 540 5.96 28.36 -27.12
CA ASN A 540 5.23 28.56 -28.38
C ASN A 540 4.90 30.03 -28.65
N ALA A 541 4.63 30.82 -27.61
CA ALA A 541 4.29 32.23 -27.76
C ALA A 541 5.52 33.15 -27.97
N ASN A 542 6.68 32.81 -27.40
CA ASN A 542 7.83 33.71 -27.34
C ASN A 542 9.01 33.33 -28.24
N LEU A 543 9.03 32.12 -28.81
CA LEU A 543 10.06 31.69 -29.75
C LEU A 543 9.56 31.78 -31.20
N SER A 544 10.43 32.24 -32.10
CA SER A 544 10.14 32.16 -33.53
C SER A 544 10.00 30.70 -33.98
N ARG A 545 9.23 30.46 -35.04
CA ARG A 545 9.05 29.13 -35.66
C ARG A 545 10.38 28.43 -35.92
N GLN A 546 11.38 29.14 -36.44
CA GLN A 546 12.72 28.57 -36.70
C GLN A 546 13.41 28.12 -35.41
N LYS A 547 13.29 28.89 -34.32
CA LYS A 547 13.84 28.51 -33.00
C LYS A 547 13.08 27.33 -32.39
N LEU A 548 11.76 27.25 -32.56
CA LEU A 548 10.95 26.12 -32.10
C LEU A 548 11.33 24.82 -32.82
N LEU A 549 11.51 24.87 -34.14
CA LEU A 549 11.93 23.73 -34.95
C LEU A 549 13.34 23.23 -34.60
N SER A 550 14.27 24.15 -34.31
CA SER A 550 15.64 23.80 -33.93
C SER A 550 15.80 23.48 -32.44
N HIS A 551 14.77 23.67 -31.61
CA HIS A 551 14.88 23.48 -30.17
C HIS A 551 15.07 21.98 -29.82
N PRO A 552 16.18 21.60 -29.15
CA PRO A 552 16.53 20.19 -28.94
C PRO A 552 15.53 19.44 -28.05
N ASN A 553 14.74 20.15 -27.25
CA ASN A 553 13.84 19.58 -26.25
C ASN A 553 12.36 19.62 -26.66
N LEU A 554 12.03 20.12 -27.85
CA LEU A 554 10.65 20.23 -28.33
C LEU A 554 10.38 19.29 -29.51
N ILE A 555 9.13 18.89 -29.69
CA ILE A 555 8.67 18.12 -30.83
C ILE A 555 7.40 18.74 -31.42
N GLN A 556 7.40 18.94 -32.72
CA GLN A 556 6.28 19.48 -33.47
C GLN A 556 5.12 18.48 -33.49
N GLY A 557 3.90 18.99 -33.35
CA GLY A 557 2.66 18.27 -33.56
C GLY A 557 1.51 19.25 -33.83
N TRP A 558 0.30 18.80 -33.52
CA TRP A 558 -0.92 19.58 -33.75
C TRP A 558 -1.71 19.69 -32.46
N LEU A 559 -2.19 20.89 -32.14
CA LEU A 559 -3.18 21.14 -31.11
C LEU A 559 -4.35 21.83 -31.79
N GLU A 560 -5.46 21.10 -31.89
CA GLU A 560 -6.61 21.46 -32.73
C GLU A 560 -6.18 21.50 -34.20
N GLU A 561 -6.31 22.65 -34.86
CA GLU A 561 -5.91 22.86 -36.26
C GLU A 561 -4.63 23.70 -36.38
N LYS A 562 -3.96 23.96 -35.25
CA LYS A 562 -2.74 24.77 -35.20
C LYS A 562 -1.53 23.90 -34.93
N GLU A 563 -0.43 24.25 -35.59
CA GLU A 563 0.87 23.69 -35.28
C GLU A 563 1.27 24.06 -33.85
N TYR A 564 1.74 23.08 -33.10
CA TYR A 564 2.07 23.24 -31.69
C TYR A 564 3.31 22.43 -31.33
N PHE A 565 4.20 23.01 -30.53
CA PHE A 565 5.43 22.37 -30.09
C PHE A 565 5.30 21.85 -28.66
N TYR A 566 5.51 20.55 -28.50
CA TYR A 566 5.37 19.83 -27.24
C TYR A 566 6.74 19.57 -26.60
N ILE A 567 6.83 19.56 -25.27
CA ILE A 567 8.04 19.10 -24.57
C ILE A 567 8.18 17.58 -24.74
N LYS A 568 9.35 17.13 -25.23
CA LYS A 568 9.64 15.70 -25.52
C LYS A 568 9.46 14.81 -24.28
N LYS A 569 9.16 13.52 -24.51
CA LYS A 569 8.83 12.54 -23.46
C LYS A 569 9.89 12.39 -22.36
N ASN A 570 11.16 12.56 -22.68
CA ASN A 570 12.27 12.33 -21.73
C ASN A 570 12.79 13.63 -21.09
N CYS A 571 12.26 14.79 -21.48
CA CYS A 571 12.63 16.05 -20.87
C CYS A 571 11.92 16.24 -19.52
N HIS A 572 12.51 17.07 -18.66
CA HIS A 572 12.03 17.33 -17.32
C HIS A 572 11.84 18.83 -17.11
N VAL A 573 10.70 19.24 -16.57
CA VAL A 573 10.46 20.64 -16.18
C VAL A 573 10.66 20.71 -14.67
N HIS A 574 11.59 21.57 -14.26
CA HIS A 574 12.04 21.72 -12.88
C HIS A 574 11.56 23.03 -12.29
N HIS A 575 11.04 22.99 -11.06
CA HIS A 575 10.75 24.18 -10.26
C HIS A 575 12.03 24.64 -9.55
N ILE A 576 12.53 25.81 -9.93
CA ILE A 576 13.78 26.37 -9.42
C ILE A 576 13.74 26.57 -7.90
N ASN A 577 12.59 26.93 -7.34
CA ASN A 577 12.40 27.12 -5.91
C ASN A 577 11.90 25.86 -5.17
N TYR A 578 11.74 24.73 -5.85
CA TYR A 578 11.18 23.48 -5.33
C TYR A 578 9.73 23.59 -4.78
N ILE A 579 8.99 24.65 -5.13
CA ILE A 579 7.58 24.80 -4.79
C ILE A 579 6.72 24.31 -5.95
N ALA A 580 6.20 23.08 -5.84
CA ALA A 580 5.44 22.41 -6.91
C ALA A 580 4.17 23.16 -7.37
N SER A 581 3.65 24.06 -6.54
CA SER A 581 2.48 24.90 -6.84
C SER A 581 2.83 26.25 -7.49
N ASP A 582 4.10 26.66 -7.49
CA ASP A 582 4.56 27.92 -8.05
C ASP A 582 4.95 27.74 -9.51
N ASN A 583 3.95 27.83 -10.39
CA ASN A 583 4.14 27.59 -11.82
C ASN A 583 4.44 28.87 -12.62
N ARG A 584 4.93 29.93 -11.96
CA ARG A 584 5.40 31.15 -12.65
C ARG A 584 6.57 30.81 -13.57
N ILE A 585 6.60 31.42 -14.76
CA ILE A 585 7.54 31.01 -15.82
C ILE A 585 9.00 31.20 -15.41
N GLU A 586 9.30 32.26 -14.66
CA GLU A 586 10.62 32.56 -14.11
C GLU A 586 11.14 31.50 -13.12
N ASN A 587 10.25 30.67 -12.58
CA ASN A 587 10.58 29.57 -11.68
C ASN A 587 10.64 28.20 -12.37
N LEU A 588 10.48 28.14 -13.69
CA LEU A 588 10.49 26.88 -14.44
C LEU A 588 11.74 26.77 -15.31
N TRP A 589 12.36 25.59 -15.30
CA TRP A 589 13.48 25.28 -16.18
C TRP A 589 13.31 23.95 -16.91
N LEU A 590 13.62 23.91 -18.21
CA LEU A 590 13.51 22.71 -19.04
C LEU A 590 14.86 21.99 -19.18
N PHE A 591 14.96 20.79 -18.62
CA PHE A 591 16.08 19.89 -18.82
C PHE A 591 15.83 18.91 -19.97
N ALA A 592 16.87 18.68 -20.78
CA ALA A 592 16.83 17.75 -21.90
C ALA A 592 16.58 16.29 -21.48
N SER A 593 16.96 15.92 -20.25
CA SER A 593 16.79 14.57 -19.70
C SER A 593 16.71 14.55 -18.18
N ASN A 594 16.15 13.48 -17.62
CA ASN A 594 16.24 13.20 -16.17
C ASN A 594 17.69 13.11 -15.66
N ARG A 595 18.65 12.70 -16.51
CA ARG A 595 20.07 12.68 -16.13
C ARG A 595 20.61 14.09 -15.96
N ALA A 596 20.29 15.00 -16.89
CA ALA A 596 20.69 16.40 -16.80
C ALA A 596 20.08 17.07 -15.56
N HIS A 597 18.80 16.81 -15.28
CA HIS A 597 18.15 17.25 -14.04
C HIS A 597 18.85 16.72 -12.78
N GLY A 598 19.22 15.44 -12.76
CA GLY A 598 19.95 14.85 -11.63
C GLY A 598 21.32 15.49 -11.36
N LEU A 599 22.03 15.96 -12.39
CA LEU A 599 23.29 16.69 -12.21
C LEU A 599 23.08 18.02 -11.47
N VAL A 600 21.97 18.70 -11.72
CA VAL A 600 21.62 19.97 -11.09
C VAL A 600 21.21 19.79 -9.63
N ILE A 601 20.55 18.67 -9.32
CA ILE A 601 20.31 18.28 -7.92
C ILE A 601 21.64 18.10 -7.17
N ASN A 602 22.66 17.51 -7.81
CA ASN A 602 23.98 17.37 -7.20
C ASN A 602 24.65 18.74 -6.97
N GLU A 603 24.52 19.69 -7.89
CA GLU A 603 25.03 21.06 -7.74
C GLU A 603 24.34 21.79 -6.57
N LEU A 604 23.02 21.62 -6.43
CA LEU A 604 22.29 22.14 -5.27
C LEU A 604 22.75 21.49 -3.95
N GLN A 605 22.97 20.17 -3.95
CA GLN A 605 23.50 19.46 -2.77
C GLN A 605 24.90 19.93 -2.39
N GLN A 606 25.74 20.32 -3.35
CA GLN A 606 27.04 20.96 -3.06
C GLN A 606 26.85 22.31 -2.36
N CYS A 607 25.88 23.12 -2.81
CA CYS A 607 25.54 24.37 -2.12
C CYS A 607 25.08 24.10 -0.68
N PHE A 608 24.17 23.14 -0.48
CA PHE A 608 23.75 22.73 0.86
C PHE A 608 24.92 22.26 1.72
N SER A 609 25.84 21.48 1.17
CA SER A 609 26.99 20.98 1.91
C SER A 609 27.83 22.12 2.49
N VAL A 610 28.10 23.15 1.70
CA VAL A 610 28.83 24.33 2.16
C VAL A 610 28.03 25.08 3.23
N LEU A 611 26.75 25.36 2.98
CA LEU A 611 25.90 26.10 3.93
C LEU A 611 25.74 25.37 5.27
N ILE A 612 25.66 24.04 5.26
CA ILE A 612 25.62 23.20 6.47
C ILE A 612 26.95 23.28 7.23
N LYS A 613 28.08 23.10 6.54
CA LYS A 613 29.41 23.18 7.16
C LYS A 613 29.70 24.55 7.75
N LEU A 614 29.20 25.63 7.13
CA LEU A 614 29.35 26.99 7.66
C LEU A 614 28.41 27.28 8.84
N GLY A 615 27.35 26.50 9.03
CA GLY A 615 26.36 26.66 10.10
C GLY A 615 25.15 27.52 9.72
N GLN A 616 24.99 27.84 8.44
CA GLN A 616 23.80 28.54 7.92
C GLN A 616 22.56 27.64 7.94
N ILE A 617 22.77 26.36 7.66
CA ILE A 617 21.76 25.32 7.76
C ILE A 617 22.20 24.35 8.85
N TYR A 618 21.26 23.90 9.68
CA TYR A 618 21.51 22.86 10.68
C TYR A 618 20.46 21.76 10.59
N PHE A 619 20.81 20.58 11.09
CA PHE A 619 19.93 19.41 11.11
C PHE A 619 19.59 19.07 12.56
N LYS A 620 18.30 18.91 12.85
CA LYS A 620 17.79 18.59 14.18
C LYS A 620 16.45 17.85 14.05
N ASP A 621 16.18 16.88 14.91
CA ASP A 621 14.89 16.19 14.96
C ASP A 621 14.41 15.72 13.55
N ASP A 622 15.30 15.07 12.81
CA ASP A 622 15.09 14.55 11.45
C ASP A 622 14.79 15.60 10.36
N ASN A 623 14.98 16.89 10.64
CA ASN A 623 14.67 17.99 9.72
C ASN A 623 15.81 19.00 9.61
N TYR A 624 15.89 19.67 8.46
CA TYR A 624 16.80 20.79 8.26
C TYR A 624 16.12 22.13 8.53
N TYR A 625 16.90 23.06 9.07
CA TYR A 625 16.46 24.42 9.41
C TYR A 625 17.51 25.44 8.99
N ILE A 626 17.07 26.67 8.72
CA ILE A 626 17.96 27.82 8.47
C ILE A 626 18.16 28.60 9.77
N THR A 627 19.40 28.97 10.07
CA THR A 627 19.73 29.89 11.17
C THR A 627 19.42 31.33 10.74
N GLN A 628 18.21 31.84 11.02
CA GLN A 628 17.78 33.16 10.53
C GLN A 628 18.62 34.34 11.05
N ASN A 629 19.17 34.24 12.26
CA ASN A 629 19.96 35.30 12.89
C ASN A 629 21.46 35.21 12.58
N PHE A 630 21.84 34.45 11.56
CA PHE A 630 23.23 34.24 11.17
C PHE A 630 23.35 34.33 9.65
N ASP A 631 24.40 35.01 9.19
CA ASP A 631 24.76 35.09 7.78
C ASP A 631 26.20 34.62 7.59
N CYS A 632 26.37 33.46 6.96
CA CYS A 632 27.69 32.86 6.74
C CYS A 632 28.63 33.71 5.89
N ARG A 633 28.11 34.68 5.12
CA ARG A 633 28.92 35.63 4.32
C ARG A 633 29.77 36.54 5.19
N GLN A 634 29.34 36.79 6.42
CA GLN A 634 30.05 37.62 7.40
C GLN A 634 31.26 36.91 8.02
N LEU A 635 31.43 35.59 7.80
CA LEU A 635 32.59 34.86 8.29
C LEU A 635 33.89 35.33 7.62
N LYS A 636 34.96 35.39 8.42
CA LYS A 636 36.34 35.61 7.92
C LYS A 636 36.81 34.40 7.09
N ASN A 637 37.65 34.65 6.09
CA ASN A 637 38.13 33.61 5.15
C ASN A 637 38.77 32.43 5.88
N ASP A 638 39.58 32.70 6.90
CA ASP A 638 40.29 31.69 7.68
C ASP A 638 39.32 30.76 8.43
N ILE A 639 38.19 31.31 8.90
CA ILE A 639 37.12 30.54 9.56
C ILE A 639 36.40 29.66 8.53
N ILE A 640 36.09 30.21 7.35
CA ILE A 640 35.47 29.45 6.24
C ILE A 640 36.37 28.28 5.85
N ARG A 641 37.66 28.54 5.57
CA ARG A 641 38.63 27.50 5.23
C ARG A 641 38.72 26.43 6.31
N ARG A 642 38.81 26.80 7.59
CA ARG A 642 38.86 25.84 8.70
C ARG A 642 37.60 24.98 8.79
N LYS A 643 36.41 25.57 8.59
CA LYS A 643 35.13 24.84 8.62
C LYS A 643 34.92 23.94 7.41
N LEU A 644 35.45 24.30 6.24
CA LEU A 644 35.32 23.50 5.02
C LEU A 644 36.40 22.40 4.93
N ASN A 645 37.61 22.67 5.43
CA ASN A 645 38.73 21.73 5.49
C ASN A 645 38.70 20.92 6.79
N VAL A 646 37.60 20.23 7.05
CA VAL A 646 37.56 19.25 8.14
C VAL A 646 38.46 18.08 7.73
N ASN A 647 39.56 17.88 8.47
CA ASN A 647 40.40 16.70 8.28
C ASN A 647 39.57 15.44 8.55
N LEU A 648 39.46 14.62 7.50
CA LEU A 648 38.69 13.38 7.52
C LEU A 648 39.60 12.23 7.98
N GLU A 649 39.97 12.26 9.25
CA GLU A 649 40.68 11.14 9.85
C GLU A 649 39.75 9.93 9.95
N ALA A 650 40.26 8.77 9.52
CA ALA A 650 39.53 7.53 9.61
C ALA A 650 39.43 7.10 11.07
N THR A 651 38.24 6.78 11.54
CA THR A 651 38.03 6.28 12.92
C THR A 651 38.27 4.77 13.04
N HIS A 652 38.91 4.14 12.04
CA HIS A 652 39.14 2.70 12.00
C HIS A 652 40.43 2.34 11.25
N THR A 653 40.93 1.14 11.47
CA THR A 653 42.18 0.61 10.89
C THR A 653 41.98 -0.17 9.58
N LEU A 654 40.74 -0.38 9.12
CA LEU A 654 40.48 -1.13 7.89
C LEU A 654 41.00 -0.42 6.63
N PRO A 655 41.48 -1.17 5.62
CA PRO A 655 41.88 -0.60 4.33
C PRO A 655 40.72 0.15 3.66
N ARG A 656 40.97 1.41 3.31
CA ARG A 656 40.02 2.32 2.65
C ARG A 656 40.22 2.32 1.15
N PHE A 657 39.12 2.36 0.42
CA PHE A 657 39.07 2.43 -1.04
C PHE A 657 38.18 3.60 -1.44
N TYR A 658 38.74 4.55 -2.19
CA TYR A 658 38.00 5.68 -2.70
C TYR A 658 37.42 5.34 -4.08
N ASP A 659 36.10 5.48 -4.23
CA ASP A 659 35.41 5.37 -5.53
C ASP A 659 35.17 6.79 -6.08
N GLU A 660 36.05 7.24 -6.97
CA GLU A 660 35.95 8.55 -7.64
C GLU A 660 34.61 8.78 -8.34
N ARG A 661 34.00 7.72 -8.91
CA ARG A 661 32.73 7.86 -9.65
C ARG A 661 31.57 8.16 -8.74
N ARG A 662 31.65 7.71 -7.49
CA ARG A 662 30.61 7.89 -6.46
C ARG A 662 30.99 8.94 -5.42
N ASN A 663 32.24 9.43 -5.44
CA ASN A 663 32.81 10.29 -4.42
C ASN A 663 32.66 9.70 -3.00
N THR A 664 32.78 8.39 -2.85
CA THR A 664 32.51 7.68 -1.57
C THR A 664 33.67 6.79 -1.17
N PHE A 665 33.89 6.62 0.13
CA PHE A 665 34.80 5.60 0.64
C PHE A 665 34.08 4.26 0.89
N SER A 666 34.77 3.18 0.56
CA SER A 666 34.42 1.82 0.94
C SER A 666 35.55 1.19 1.74
N VAL A 667 35.23 0.18 2.55
CA VAL A 667 36.19 -0.59 3.34
C VAL A 667 36.18 -2.04 2.90
N ALA A 668 37.35 -2.68 2.91
CA ALA A 668 37.45 -4.13 2.77
C ALA A 668 37.22 -4.77 4.14
N MET A 669 36.14 -5.55 4.23
CA MET A 669 35.80 -6.27 5.45
C MET A 669 36.65 -7.53 5.60
N PRO A 670 37.11 -7.87 6.82
CA PRO A 670 37.89 -9.09 7.06
C PRO A 670 37.05 -10.33 6.73
N GLU A 671 37.71 -11.47 6.48
CA GLU A 671 37.02 -12.72 6.14
C GLU A 671 36.06 -13.20 7.24
N THR A 672 36.34 -12.81 8.50
CA THR A 672 35.51 -13.08 9.67
C THR A 672 34.23 -12.25 9.72
N TYR A 673 34.09 -11.21 8.89
CA TYR A 673 32.91 -10.36 8.86
C TYR A 673 31.75 -11.01 8.11
N ASN A 674 30.88 -11.68 8.87
CA ASN A 674 29.78 -12.51 8.35
C ASN A 674 28.44 -11.77 8.27
N ASN A 675 28.40 -10.58 7.66
CA ASN A 675 27.13 -9.87 7.45
C ASN A 675 26.28 -10.59 6.39
N PRO A 676 25.11 -11.17 6.75
CA PRO A 676 24.32 -11.99 5.84
C PRO A 676 23.62 -11.17 4.74
N TYR A 677 23.74 -9.84 4.77
CA TYR A 677 23.11 -8.94 3.82
C TYR A 677 24.09 -8.37 2.79
N ILE A 678 25.39 -8.63 2.94
CA ILE A 678 26.39 -8.15 2.00
C ILE A 678 26.99 -9.36 1.28
N SER A 679 26.81 -9.40 -0.03
CA SER A 679 27.28 -10.51 -0.86
C SER A 679 28.77 -10.32 -1.19
N LYS A 680 29.57 -11.39 -1.05
CA LYS A 680 30.92 -11.44 -1.63
C LYS A 680 30.83 -11.21 -3.13
N LYS A 681 31.66 -10.31 -3.68
CA LYS A 681 31.80 -10.20 -5.14
C LYS A 681 32.47 -11.47 -5.66
N LYS A 682 32.00 -11.97 -6.80
CA LYS A 682 32.56 -13.18 -7.44
C LYS A 682 34.06 -12.98 -7.69
N GLY A 683 34.91 -13.86 -7.13
CA GLY A 683 36.37 -13.81 -7.28
C GLY A 683 37.12 -12.96 -6.24
N MET A 684 36.46 -12.47 -5.20
CA MET A 684 37.10 -11.75 -4.09
C MET A 684 36.93 -12.50 -2.76
N ASN A 685 37.99 -12.60 -1.97
CA ASN A 685 37.96 -13.25 -0.65
C ASN A 685 37.31 -12.38 0.43
N TYR A 686 37.21 -11.07 0.18
CA TYR A 686 36.69 -10.05 1.09
C TYR A 686 35.43 -9.36 0.55
N VAL A 687 34.70 -8.70 1.45
CA VAL A 687 33.44 -7.98 1.17
C VAL A 687 33.69 -6.47 1.15
N TYR A 688 33.18 -5.76 0.16
CA TYR A 688 33.18 -4.29 0.16
C TYR A 688 31.92 -3.76 0.84
N MET A 689 32.10 -2.83 1.78
CA MET A 689 31.03 -2.12 2.45
C MET A 689 31.30 -0.61 2.36
N TYR A 690 30.26 0.20 2.23
CA TYR A 690 30.44 1.65 2.34
C TYR A 690 30.92 2.01 3.75
N GLU A 691 31.94 2.88 3.83
CA GLU A 691 32.62 3.23 5.08
C GLU A 691 31.66 3.81 6.13
N HIS A 692 30.79 4.76 5.74
CA HIS A 692 29.78 5.34 6.64
C HIS A 692 28.86 4.27 7.26
N ARG A 693 28.50 3.23 6.50
CA ARG A 693 27.62 2.17 6.97
C ARG A 693 28.36 1.32 8.01
N PHE A 694 29.64 1.03 7.76
CA PHE A 694 30.48 0.30 8.69
C PHE A 694 30.64 1.07 10.01
N ILE A 695 30.95 2.37 9.94
CA ILE A 695 31.15 3.23 11.11
C ILE A 695 29.90 3.26 12.01
N ILE A 696 28.71 3.49 11.44
CA ILE A 696 27.45 3.47 12.19
C ILE A 696 27.19 2.09 12.79
N GLU A 697 27.45 1.02 12.04
CA GLU A 697 27.22 -0.34 12.55
C GLU A 697 28.10 -0.64 13.77
N GLN A 698 29.38 -0.25 13.75
CA GLN A 698 30.26 -0.40 14.91
C GLN A 698 29.82 0.47 16.09
N TYR A 699 29.47 1.72 15.83
CA TYR A 699 28.98 2.63 16.87
C TYR A 699 27.74 2.09 17.58
N TYR A 700 26.72 1.65 16.82
CA TYR A 700 25.50 1.09 17.38
C TYR A 700 25.73 -0.25 18.12
N ARG A 701 26.69 -1.07 17.69
CA ARG A 701 27.08 -2.28 18.44
C ARG A 701 27.69 -1.95 19.80
N ASN A 702 28.57 -0.95 19.84
CA ASN A 702 29.21 -0.54 21.07
C ASN A 702 28.16 0.04 22.03
N LEU A 703 27.24 0.88 21.53
CA LEU A 703 26.12 1.40 22.32
C LEU A 703 25.26 0.30 22.96
N LEU A 704 25.00 -0.80 22.23
CA LEU A 704 24.22 -1.92 22.77
C LEU A 704 25.03 -2.81 23.72
N SER A 705 26.36 -2.86 23.58
CA SER A 705 27.25 -3.67 24.42
C SER A 705 27.55 -3.00 25.77
N ASP A 706 27.69 -1.68 25.78
CA ASP A 706 28.25 -0.93 26.93
C ASP A 706 27.23 -0.66 28.05
N GLY A 707 25.98 -1.13 27.94
CA GLY A 707 24.94 -0.97 28.96
C GLY A 707 24.71 0.46 29.46
N THR A 708 25.13 1.48 28.70
CA THR A 708 25.32 2.84 29.23
C THR A 708 24.02 3.63 29.19
N GLU A 709 23.46 3.96 30.37
CA GLU A 709 22.27 4.81 30.53
C GLU A 709 22.61 6.32 30.56
N VAL A 710 23.29 6.84 29.53
CA VAL A 710 23.45 8.32 29.40
C VAL A 710 22.27 8.90 28.62
N SER A 711 21.67 9.98 29.11
CA SER A 711 20.45 10.59 28.55
C SER A 711 20.58 11.02 27.08
N GLU A 712 21.71 11.58 26.65
CA GLU A 712 21.99 11.94 25.25
C GLU A 712 22.17 10.72 24.33
N LYS A 713 22.65 9.60 24.88
CA LYS A 713 22.74 8.33 24.15
C LYS A 713 21.39 7.65 23.97
N ARG A 714 20.32 8.15 24.60
CA ARG A 714 19.03 7.47 24.59
C ARG A 714 18.42 7.41 23.19
N GLU A 715 18.53 8.47 22.39
CA GLU A 715 17.98 8.47 21.03
C GLU A 715 18.75 7.52 20.11
N ASP A 716 20.09 7.60 20.11
CA ASP A 716 20.94 6.71 19.32
C ASP A 716 20.83 5.25 19.76
N LEU A 717 20.60 5.00 21.06
CA LEU A 717 20.33 3.66 21.58
C LEU A 717 19.00 3.10 21.06
N GLU A 718 17.95 3.91 21.01
CA GLU A 718 16.67 3.50 20.40
C GLU A 718 16.84 3.26 18.89
N LYS A 719 17.56 4.13 18.17
CA LYS A 719 17.90 3.91 16.76
C LYS A 719 18.76 2.65 16.56
N ALA A 720 19.70 2.34 17.47
CA ALA A 720 20.49 1.12 17.43
C ALA A 720 19.61 -0.13 17.60
N LYS A 721 18.69 -0.13 18.56
CA LYS A 721 17.71 -1.22 18.76
C LYS A 721 16.79 -1.38 17.55
N GLU A 722 16.40 -0.26 16.93
CA GLU A 722 15.52 -0.26 15.78
C GLU A 722 16.22 -0.76 14.51
N PHE A 723 17.43 -0.30 14.22
CA PHE A 723 18.06 -0.51 12.91
C PHE A 723 19.08 -1.65 12.87
N LEU A 724 19.57 -2.13 14.00
CA LEU A 724 20.36 -3.36 14.05
C LEU A 724 19.45 -4.59 14.07
N ASN A 725 19.93 -5.68 13.47
CA ASN A 725 19.36 -6.99 13.65
C ASN A 725 19.93 -7.67 14.91
N THR A 726 19.45 -8.88 15.23
CA THR A 726 19.91 -9.65 16.40
C THR A 726 21.38 -10.05 16.36
N GLN A 727 22.05 -9.93 15.21
CA GLN A 727 23.48 -10.20 15.03
C GLN A 727 24.30 -8.90 15.04
N GLY A 728 23.67 -7.76 15.33
CA GLY A 728 24.33 -6.45 15.34
C GLY A 728 24.63 -5.86 13.97
N TYR A 729 24.03 -6.35 12.88
CA TYR A 729 24.19 -5.76 11.54
C TYR A 729 23.06 -4.78 11.23
N LEU A 730 23.35 -3.67 10.52
CA LEU A 730 22.29 -2.79 10.03
C LEU A 730 21.35 -3.55 9.08
N LYS A 731 20.04 -3.38 9.26
CA LYS A 731 19.03 -4.03 8.41
C LYS A 731 19.18 -3.61 6.93
N PRO A 732 18.76 -4.47 5.97
CA PRO A 732 18.91 -4.18 4.53
C PRO A 732 18.17 -2.93 4.03
N ASP A 733 17.08 -2.56 4.69
CA ASP A 733 16.25 -1.40 4.39
C ASP A 733 16.70 -0.12 5.12
N THR A 734 17.74 -0.22 5.96
CA THR A 734 18.37 0.92 6.63
C THR A 734 19.30 1.67 5.67
N ILE A 735 19.11 2.98 5.63
CA ILE A 735 19.92 3.96 4.91
C ILE A 735 20.73 4.75 5.92
N VAL A 736 21.99 5.01 5.58
CA VAL A 736 22.85 5.94 6.32
C VAL A 736 23.04 7.15 5.41
N HIS A 737 22.63 8.31 5.90
CA HIS A 737 22.59 9.58 5.20
C HIS A 737 23.66 10.51 5.75
N HIS A 738 24.41 11.16 4.87
CA HIS A 738 25.33 12.23 5.26
C HIS A 738 24.56 13.53 5.42
N ILE A 739 24.46 14.01 6.65
CA ILE A 739 23.70 15.22 6.99
C ILE A 739 24.18 16.41 6.14
N ASN A 740 25.48 16.58 5.97
CA ASN A 740 26.04 17.66 5.15
C ASN A 740 26.19 17.34 3.66
N PHE A 741 25.63 16.24 3.14
CA PHE A 741 25.75 15.81 1.74
C PHE A 741 27.19 15.59 1.23
N ASP A 742 28.22 15.62 2.11
CA ASP A 742 29.58 15.24 1.76
C ASP A 742 29.78 13.77 2.10
N SER A 743 29.74 12.92 1.08
CA SER A 743 29.91 11.47 1.18
C SER A 743 31.29 11.03 1.68
N ARG A 744 32.22 11.97 1.82
CA ARG A 744 33.55 11.74 2.42
C ARG A 744 33.56 12.00 3.93
N ASP A 745 32.60 12.77 4.45
CA ASP A 745 32.53 13.14 5.86
C ASP A 745 31.82 12.07 6.69
N ASN A 746 32.58 11.04 7.07
CA ASN A 746 32.06 9.89 7.81
C ASN A 746 32.12 10.06 9.33
N ARG A 747 32.25 11.29 9.85
CA ARG A 747 32.14 11.55 11.29
C ARG A 747 30.75 11.16 11.79
N LEU A 748 30.66 10.56 12.97
CA LEU A 748 29.38 10.11 13.54
C LEU A 748 28.34 11.22 13.62
N SER A 749 28.75 12.44 14.01
CA SER A 749 27.87 13.60 14.08
C SER A 749 27.31 14.07 12.72
N ASN A 750 27.84 13.56 11.62
CA ASN A 750 27.37 13.83 10.26
C ASN A 750 26.58 12.66 9.65
N LEU A 751 26.42 11.56 10.37
CA LEU A 751 25.74 10.37 9.86
C LEU A 751 24.36 10.23 10.52
N TYR A 752 23.33 10.18 9.70
CA TYR A 752 21.95 9.97 10.10
C TYR A 752 21.48 8.59 9.65
N VAL A 753 20.74 7.86 10.49
CA VAL A 753 20.25 6.52 10.19
C VAL A 753 18.72 6.54 10.14
N GLY A 754 18.16 6.04 9.04
CA GLY A 754 16.71 5.92 8.89
C GLY A 754 16.30 4.89 7.85
N ASN A 755 15.01 4.61 7.78
CA ASN A 755 14.40 3.83 6.70
C ASN A 755 14.17 4.70 5.44
N ILE A 756 13.71 4.08 4.35
CA ILE A 756 13.44 4.77 3.07
C ILE A 756 12.40 5.91 3.19
N SER A 757 11.47 5.81 4.14
CA SER A 757 10.44 6.84 4.34
C SER A 757 11.03 8.04 5.07
N GLU A 758 11.77 7.82 6.17
CA GLU A 758 12.49 8.85 6.91
C GLU A 758 13.50 9.57 6.00
N HIS A 759 14.28 8.82 5.23
CA HIS A 759 15.23 9.40 4.27
C HIS A 759 14.54 10.36 3.28
N ARG A 760 13.32 10.02 2.82
CA ARG A 760 12.55 10.92 1.94
C ARG A 760 12.05 12.16 2.68
N LEU A 761 11.71 12.06 3.95
CA LEU A 761 11.32 13.21 4.78
C LEU A 761 12.50 14.14 5.03
N VAL A 762 13.67 13.59 5.34
CA VAL A 762 14.93 14.34 5.48
C VAL A 762 15.25 15.11 4.20
N HIS A 763 15.22 14.46 3.03
CA HIS A 763 15.35 15.16 1.74
C HIS A 763 14.19 16.13 1.47
N GLY A 764 12.97 15.86 1.91
CA GLY A 764 11.86 16.80 1.79
C GLY A 764 12.14 18.10 2.54
N SER A 765 12.62 18.01 3.78
CA SER A 765 12.86 19.19 4.62
C SER A 765 13.98 20.10 4.09
N ILE A 766 15.09 19.56 3.58
CA ILE A 766 16.15 20.40 2.98
C ILE A 766 15.67 21.13 1.72
N TYR A 767 14.86 20.48 0.88
CA TYR A 767 14.37 21.10 -0.36
C TYR A 767 13.32 22.19 -0.09
N GLN A 768 12.60 22.12 1.03
CA GLN A 768 11.71 23.20 1.46
C GLN A 768 12.47 24.51 1.75
N LEU A 769 13.75 24.43 2.11
CA LEU A 769 14.59 25.60 2.39
C LEU A 769 15.04 26.35 1.13
N VAL A 770 14.92 25.76 -0.08
CA VAL A 770 15.46 26.34 -1.33
C VAL A 770 14.88 27.73 -1.62
N SER A 771 13.56 27.89 -1.46
CA SER A 771 12.89 29.18 -1.67
C SER A 771 13.47 30.28 -0.77
N THR A 772 13.58 30.01 0.53
CA THR A 772 14.16 30.94 1.50
C THR A 772 15.64 31.22 1.22
N LEU A 773 16.42 30.23 0.80
CA LEU A 773 17.83 30.44 0.46
C LEU A 773 18.01 31.31 -0.81
N LEU A 774 17.10 31.20 -1.78
CA LEU A 774 17.06 32.08 -2.95
C LEU A 774 16.65 33.51 -2.54
N GLU A 775 15.65 33.66 -1.67
CA GLU A 775 15.21 34.96 -1.14
C GLU A 775 16.30 35.66 -0.31
N MET A 776 17.12 34.89 0.42
CA MET A 776 18.29 35.40 1.15
C MET A 776 19.52 35.66 0.26
N GLU A 777 19.43 35.34 -1.04
CA GLU A 777 20.53 35.42 -2.02
C GLU A 777 21.78 34.60 -1.63
N LEU A 778 21.61 33.57 -0.80
CA LEU A 778 22.70 32.66 -0.42
C LEU A 778 23.02 31.64 -1.52
N ILE A 779 22.01 31.35 -2.34
CA ILE A 779 22.14 30.59 -3.58
C ILE A 779 21.44 31.36 -4.71
N TYR A 780 21.84 31.11 -5.94
CA TYR A 780 21.13 31.58 -7.12
C TYR A 780 21.09 30.50 -8.20
N PHE A 781 20.09 30.57 -9.09
CA PHE A 781 19.96 29.66 -10.21
C PHE A 781 20.25 30.39 -11.52
N SER A 782 21.21 29.87 -12.29
CA SER A 782 21.59 30.47 -13.57
C SER A 782 21.99 29.40 -14.58
N LYS A 783 21.56 29.56 -15.84
CA LYS A 783 21.91 28.66 -16.95
C LYS A 783 21.68 27.17 -16.63
N GLY A 784 20.63 26.87 -15.87
CA GLY A 784 20.28 25.51 -15.51
C GLY A 784 21.10 24.92 -14.36
N LYS A 785 21.75 25.73 -13.52
CA LYS A 785 22.62 25.30 -12.42
C LYS A 785 22.37 26.13 -11.18
N TYR A 786 22.61 25.55 -10.00
CA TYR A 786 22.64 26.27 -8.73
C TYR A 786 24.08 26.68 -8.38
N PHE A 787 24.22 27.88 -7.87
CA PHE A 787 25.48 28.43 -7.40
C PHE A 787 25.31 29.01 -5.99
N LEU A 788 26.38 29.02 -5.22
CA LEU A 788 26.47 29.83 -4.01
C LEU A 788 26.65 31.30 -4.39
N ASP A 789 26.31 32.21 -3.47
CA ASP A 789 26.67 33.62 -3.58
C ASP A 789 28.15 33.78 -4.00
N ASN A 790 28.41 34.66 -4.97
CA ASN A 790 29.74 35.01 -5.45
C ASN A 790 30.69 35.42 -4.33
N THR A 791 30.20 36.08 -3.27
CA THR A 791 31.01 36.44 -2.11
C THR A 791 31.56 35.19 -1.39
N LEU A 792 30.74 34.14 -1.26
CA LEU A 792 31.16 32.85 -0.71
C LEU A 792 32.04 32.10 -1.69
N SER A 793 31.69 32.05 -2.97
CA SER A 793 32.48 31.38 -4.00
C SER A 793 33.91 31.93 -4.06
N ASN A 794 34.08 33.25 -4.05
CA ASN A 794 35.40 33.89 -4.06
C ASN A 794 36.22 33.53 -2.82
N LYS A 795 35.58 33.43 -1.64
CA LYS A 795 36.26 33.04 -0.40
C LYS A 795 36.65 31.56 -0.35
N ILE A 796 36.00 30.70 -1.16
CA ILE A 796 36.26 29.26 -1.24
C ILE A 796 37.34 28.95 -2.29
N SER A 797 37.40 29.70 -3.38
CA SER A 797 38.34 29.46 -4.49
C SER A 797 39.78 29.92 -4.22
N ILE A 798 40.01 30.68 -3.15
CA ILE A 798 41.34 31.11 -2.67
C ILE A 798 41.74 30.21 -1.50
#